data_AF-A0A356T677-F1
#
_entry.id   AF-A0A356T677-F1
#
_cell.length_a   1.000
_cell.length_b   1.000
_cell.length_c   1.000
_cell.angle_alpha   90.00
_cell.angle_beta   90.00
_cell.angle_gamma   90.00
#
_symmetry.space_group_name_H-M   'P 1'
#
loop_
_entity.id
_entity.type
_entity.pdbx_description
1 polymer ?
#
loop_
_entity_poly.entity_id
_entity_poly.type
_entity_poly.pdbx_seq_one_letter_code
_entity_poly.pdbx_strand_id
1 'polypeptide(L)'
;AALLSELPARKLAEALRDACPQERPRDGHPVITDVPALLAWLREAADELRADEAAKAALGSAAILPSQRRTLRAPRDLVLDPSLPDLGLDWGLAPEVPPDVAGWLAETYELDLRARRTIVDGVLDGIDAAAEADDPARAAELVRFLARTLGAPQLDDATLEQRARRSKTRARLKVPLEGGAWDKPRFAWAPSDDAAEHAEAFVADLPPRIALPGLDAPARRLLAACGARADLDEDTVAALLDGDGIRDGAAARRALARYVALRALAVPARVETWRLRRRAWVPDREGALREPGALLWPDTLAEALFGDEPARFPDPQVTFDLPDEAADRLGFGRAASLSLSELARHVGDSEASPALLDWLEEGLRADRLSVVEVRRALRGRIRVRDDVGIPRPPRELARTDAARLFGRWRGDLALASELPRLARALEIPDAPHAPMILAFVEEMGAALPALSDEEKAELSRRLPECYERLGEEAEAGKQVPLASGSAVAAMSSGRAVVTTIGEPALRMLEPPGLAETLSDATSDATLDPLPGFDRSPTLARVLWAAGVPDLLTVFAIEAVTPGPERADLAAEADALHAALGAVLGDAVGARARVVDGLVARGKLELNVPGDTAQGDYRSASRSDVQTELAAAVHEGTLWLTPEALRAPVLIAPALARDPERRAATARWLEAGDWARAPKRVTRAVEPEAEPKKASLWERIGRVFSGEARERPSKPKRRERDASAKTGEGFFRPQAEVESQLERTDGWLEDRRVAPDFGFAFTPPRLPAPWLYAPKLVATRFDARGQRWRSAAVHRPEPRGDAGQLSMRGRLPKGDALIPVPLYGRLDEVRVEGGDATTVAGPSGGTVLRLERAGEVRLRMTLGAIPDLDAARTSSTPEALERFVPDDELPEEVLEFMADLDAADAPMVVALAIRDFVRARYRYDPSYLEDAAVGRWLAKITRGRAQAHVAALHAGGDARHLGAGVCYELNVLACELMRRAAIPAAIATGWVLDGGAVSEPDHLWAIALLEDASGAPVWVPIDASTTATGRPLRVPTRPAGRFKPPSEKAARAPKTTKWDLDLGRGAGRGGSGGRPDRPRKTKRRAPPRAELRRLVRHLERVTKREVEPDELEALEAALSNPRDAKRLLERLLK
;
A
#
# COMPACT_ATOMS: atom_id res chain seq x y z
N ALA A 1 28.45 -52.66 58.53
CA ALA A 1 28.62 -52.61 57.07
C ALA A 1 28.65 -54.01 56.42
N ALA A 2 29.62 -54.90 56.76
CA ALA A 2 29.82 -56.17 56.05
C ALA A 2 28.66 -57.20 56.06
N LEU A 3 27.77 -57.16 57.06
CA LEU A 3 26.61 -58.07 57.13
C LEU A 3 25.38 -57.60 56.33
N LEU A 4 25.32 -56.33 55.92
CA LEU A 4 24.19 -55.76 55.18
C LEU A 4 24.31 -55.98 53.67
N SER A 5 25.52 -56.19 53.16
CA SER A 5 25.81 -56.40 51.72
C SER A 5 25.51 -57.83 51.22
N GLU A 6 25.19 -58.78 52.11
CA GLU A 6 24.96 -60.19 51.74
C GLU A 6 23.47 -60.59 51.64
N LEU A 7 22.55 -59.71 52.06
CA LEU A 7 21.10 -59.97 51.99
C LEU A 7 20.46 -59.21 50.82
N PRO A 8 19.56 -59.84 50.04
CA PRO A 8 18.77 -59.14 49.03
C PRO A 8 18.01 -57.95 49.64
N ALA A 9 17.92 -56.82 48.92
CA ALA A 9 17.43 -55.56 49.47
C ALA A 9 16.01 -55.69 50.06
N ARG A 10 15.17 -56.54 49.48
CA ARG A 10 13.83 -56.87 49.99
C ARG A 10 13.83 -57.46 51.41
N LYS A 11 14.65 -58.49 51.67
CA LYS A 11 14.69 -59.15 52.99
C LYS A 11 15.17 -58.19 54.06
N LEU A 12 16.08 -57.29 53.69
CA LEU A 12 16.59 -56.26 54.58
C LEU A 12 15.52 -55.19 54.86
N ALA A 13 14.76 -54.75 53.85
CA ALA A 13 13.63 -53.82 54.04
C ALA A 13 12.52 -54.41 54.94
N GLU A 14 12.18 -55.70 54.78
CA GLU A 14 11.23 -56.42 55.64
C GLU A 14 11.75 -56.52 57.08
N ALA A 15 13.04 -56.84 57.27
CA ALA A 15 13.66 -56.89 58.59
C ALA A 15 13.70 -55.51 59.27
N LEU A 16 13.98 -54.44 58.52
CA LEU A 16 13.97 -53.06 59.02
C LEU A 16 12.57 -52.63 59.46
N ARG A 17 11.53 -53.01 58.71
CA ARG A 17 10.13 -52.76 59.10
C ARG A 17 9.78 -53.43 60.43
N ASP A 18 10.15 -54.70 60.57
CA ASP A 18 9.80 -55.49 61.77
C ASP A 18 10.61 -55.04 63.00
N ALA A 19 11.86 -54.63 62.80
CA ALA A 19 12.75 -54.15 63.86
C ALA A 19 12.49 -52.68 64.27
N CYS A 20 12.01 -51.85 63.33
CA CYS A 20 11.71 -50.44 63.53
C CYS A 20 10.25 -50.11 63.14
N PRO A 21 9.24 -50.65 63.85
CA PRO A 21 7.83 -50.53 63.44
C PRO A 21 7.20 -49.18 63.81
N GLN A 22 7.81 -48.38 64.69
CA GLN A 22 7.26 -47.13 65.23
C GLN A 22 8.35 -46.10 65.48
N GLU A 23 7.95 -44.82 65.52
CA GLU A 23 8.84 -43.69 65.80
C GLU A 23 9.58 -43.83 67.13
N ARG A 24 10.91 -43.58 67.10
CA ARG A 24 11.76 -43.59 68.30
C ARG A 24 12.85 -42.51 68.21
N PRO A 25 13.40 -42.03 69.35
CA PRO A 25 14.60 -41.20 69.34
C PRO A 25 15.73 -41.86 68.58
N ARG A 26 16.47 -41.07 67.79
CA ARG A 26 17.66 -41.52 67.06
C ARG A 26 18.78 -41.88 68.03
N ASP A 27 19.00 -41.05 69.03
CA ASP A 27 20.07 -41.22 70.00
C ASP A 27 19.74 -42.41 70.92
N GLY A 28 20.59 -43.44 70.91
CA GLY A 28 20.38 -44.67 71.67
C GLY A 28 19.40 -45.67 71.05
N HIS A 29 19.10 -45.55 69.74
CA HIS A 29 18.22 -46.50 69.06
C HIS A 29 18.83 -47.93 69.07
N PRO A 30 18.09 -48.97 69.50
CA PRO A 30 18.66 -50.30 69.77
C PRO A 30 19.08 -51.09 68.53
N VAL A 31 18.64 -50.66 67.34
CA VAL A 31 18.88 -51.34 66.05
C VAL A 31 19.69 -50.45 65.10
N ILE A 32 19.22 -49.23 64.81
CA ILE A 32 19.92 -48.25 63.98
C ILE A 32 20.93 -47.44 64.79
N THR A 33 22.16 -47.93 64.91
CA THR A 33 23.26 -47.24 65.61
C THR A 33 24.15 -46.40 64.70
N ASP A 34 24.08 -46.61 63.37
CA ASP A 34 24.91 -45.95 62.36
C ASP A 34 24.03 -45.47 61.18
N VAL A 35 23.47 -44.27 61.34
CA VAL A 35 22.59 -43.62 60.34
C VAL A 35 23.32 -43.33 59.02
N PRO A 36 24.57 -42.82 59.00
CA PRO A 36 25.33 -42.65 57.75
C PRO A 36 25.47 -43.93 56.94
N ALA A 37 25.78 -45.07 57.58
CA ALA A 37 25.88 -46.35 56.87
C ALA A 37 24.53 -46.82 56.29
N LEU A 38 23.42 -46.58 57.02
CA LEU A 38 22.08 -46.88 56.52
C LEU A 38 21.72 -46.02 55.30
N LEU A 39 22.03 -44.72 55.31
CA LEU A 39 21.77 -43.81 54.20
C LEU A 39 22.63 -44.13 52.97
N ALA A 40 23.89 -44.55 53.17
CA ALA A 40 24.75 -45.03 52.09
C ALA A 40 24.18 -46.30 51.43
N TRP A 41 23.68 -47.25 52.23
CA TRP A 41 23.01 -48.44 51.72
C TRP A 41 21.73 -48.09 50.93
N LEU A 42 20.88 -47.21 51.47
CA LEU A 42 19.66 -46.77 50.77
C LEU A 42 19.98 -46.16 49.40
N ARG A 43 21.10 -45.44 49.29
CA ARG A 43 21.59 -44.86 48.03
C ARG A 43 22.08 -45.92 47.04
N GLU A 44 22.83 -46.93 47.52
CA GLU A 44 23.34 -48.03 46.68
C GLU A 44 22.25 -49.01 46.23
N ALA A 45 21.26 -49.27 47.09
CA ALA A 45 20.18 -50.22 46.84
C ALA A 45 18.92 -49.58 46.19
N ALA A 46 18.97 -48.29 45.86
CA ALA A 46 17.80 -47.52 45.40
C ALA A 46 17.11 -48.14 44.17
N ASP A 47 17.88 -48.60 43.18
CA ASP A 47 17.34 -49.19 41.95
C ASP A 47 16.70 -50.57 42.17
N GLU A 48 17.29 -51.40 43.03
CA GLU A 48 16.74 -52.71 43.42
C GLU A 48 15.44 -52.52 44.21
N LEU A 49 15.43 -51.59 45.16
CA LEU A 49 14.24 -51.23 45.94
C LEU A 49 13.15 -50.61 45.06
N ARG A 50 13.52 -49.84 44.02
CA ARG A 50 12.58 -49.25 43.05
C ARG A 50 11.94 -50.31 42.14
N ALA A 51 12.58 -51.46 41.93
CA ALA A 51 12.04 -52.53 41.09
C ALA A 51 11.08 -53.49 41.83
N ASP A 52 11.13 -53.57 43.16
CA ASP A 52 10.37 -54.55 43.97
C ASP A 52 9.27 -53.88 44.83
N GLU A 53 8.00 -54.06 44.45
CA GLU A 53 6.83 -53.50 45.15
C GLU A 53 6.69 -53.95 46.62
N ALA A 54 7.10 -55.17 46.95
CA ALA A 54 7.03 -55.65 48.33
C ALA A 54 8.12 -55.00 49.19
N ALA A 55 9.32 -54.82 48.62
CA ALA A 55 10.41 -54.08 49.27
C ALA A 55 10.04 -52.61 49.49
N LYS A 56 9.42 -51.95 48.49
CA LYS A 56 8.89 -50.57 48.65
C LYS A 56 7.86 -50.49 49.76
N ALA A 57 6.90 -51.40 49.81
CA ALA A 57 5.86 -51.38 50.83
C ALA A 57 6.45 -51.58 52.24
N ALA A 58 7.44 -52.47 52.39
CA ALA A 58 8.11 -52.71 53.65
C ALA A 58 8.91 -51.49 54.13
N LEU A 59 9.74 -50.92 53.24
CA LEU A 59 10.55 -49.74 53.52
C LEU A 59 9.69 -48.51 53.87
N GLY A 60 8.56 -48.33 53.18
CA GLY A 60 7.65 -47.20 53.40
C GLY A 60 7.01 -47.16 54.79
N SER A 61 7.02 -48.29 55.51
CA SER A 61 6.48 -48.42 56.87
C SER A 61 7.57 -48.62 57.93
N ALA A 62 8.85 -48.63 57.56
CA ALA A 62 9.95 -48.79 58.50
C ALA A 62 10.39 -47.43 59.06
N ALA A 63 10.34 -47.24 60.38
CA ALA A 63 10.70 -46.01 61.06
C ALA A 63 12.22 -45.83 61.16
N ILE A 64 12.86 -45.49 60.04
CA ILE A 64 14.33 -45.52 59.90
C ILE A 64 14.95 -44.22 59.38
N LEU A 65 14.16 -43.23 58.97
CA LEU A 65 14.66 -41.96 58.45
C LEU A 65 14.68 -40.89 59.53
N PRO A 66 15.79 -40.14 59.70
CA PRO A 66 15.86 -39.09 60.71
C PRO A 66 14.97 -37.90 60.33
N SER A 67 14.13 -37.49 61.29
CA SER A 67 13.33 -36.28 61.24
C SER A 67 14.08 -35.08 61.84
N GLN A 68 13.60 -33.87 61.59
CA GLN A 68 14.10 -32.64 62.23
C GLN A 68 14.06 -32.68 63.77
N ARG A 69 13.22 -33.55 64.37
CA ARG A 69 13.12 -33.80 65.82
C ARG A 69 14.17 -34.78 66.37
N ARG A 70 15.11 -35.24 65.55
CA ARG A 70 16.07 -36.31 65.90
C ARG A 70 15.37 -37.62 66.30
N THR A 71 14.20 -37.90 65.72
CA THR A 71 13.54 -39.21 65.82
C THR A 71 13.60 -39.92 64.48
N LEU A 72 13.61 -41.25 64.47
CA LEU A 72 13.49 -42.04 63.24
C LEU A 72 12.02 -42.27 62.92
N ARG A 73 11.60 -41.93 61.70
CA ARG A 73 10.23 -42.03 61.21
C ARG A 73 10.17 -42.79 59.88
N ALA A 74 8.99 -43.28 59.53
CA ALA A 74 8.79 -43.97 58.27
C ALA A 74 8.74 -42.97 57.10
N PRO A 75 9.22 -43.35 55.90
CA PRO A 75 9.16 -42.47 54.73
C PRO A 75 7.74 -41.94 54.45
N ARG A 76 6.70 -42.75 54.67
CA ARG A 76 5.29 -42.36 54.48
C ARG A 76 4.76 -41.34 55.49
N ASP A 77 5.43 -41.21 56.64
CA ASP A 77 5.04 -40.32 57.73
C ASP A 77 5.84 -38.99 57.72
N LEU A 78 6.70 -38.79 56.72
CA LEU A 78 7.57 -37.63 56.58
C LEU A 78 7.17 -36.80 55.35
N VAL A 79 7.38 -35.49 55.46
CA VAL A 79 7.39 -34.59 54.30
C VAL A 79 8.77 -34.70 53.67
N LEU A 80 8.83 -35.48 52.59
CA LEU A 80 10.08 -35.81 51.89
C LEU A 80 10.54 -34.72 50.92
N ASP A 81 9.81 -33.61 50.81
CA ASP A 81 10.17 -32.46 49.98
C ASP A 81 11.29 -31.64 50.66
N PRO A 82 12.52 -31.63 50.12
CA PRO A 82 13.64 -30.89 50.69
C PRO A 82 13.48 -29.36 50.54
N SER A 83 12.48 -28.90 49.77
CA SER A 83 12.15 -27.47 49.59
C SER A 83 11.10 -26.96 50.58
N LEU A 84 10.74 -27.75 51.60
CA LEU A 84 9.78 -27.38 52.63
C LEU A 84 10.30 -26.17 53.45
N PRO A 85 9.60 -25.03 53.46
CA PRO A 85 9.91 -23.92 54.36
C PRO A 85 9.74 -24.32 55.83
N ASP A 86 10.46 -23.69 56.78
CA ASP A 86 10.32 -24.04 58.21
C ASP A 86 8.94 -23.65 58.77
N LEU A 87 7.99 -24.59 58.72
CA LEU A 87 6.62 -24.35 59.14
C LEU A 87 6.44 -24.37 60.67
N GLY A 88 7.51 -24.58 61.45
CA GLY A 88 7.38 -24.92 62.87
C GLY A 88 6.64 -26.25 63.09
N LEU A 89 6.53 -27.06 62.04
CA LEU A 89 5.87 -28.37 62.03
C LEU A 89 6.95 -29.44 61.86
N ASP A 90 7.09 -30.29 62.87
CA ASP A 90 8.23 -31.17 63.06
C ASP A 90 8.20 -32.47 62.21
N TRP A 91 7.82 -32.38 60.93
CA TRP A 91 7.61 -33.52 60.02
C TRP A 91 8.56 -33.56 58.81
N GLY A 92 9.52 -32.64 58.73
CA GLY A 92 10.53 -32.61 57.67
C GLY A 92 11.67 -33.62 57.88
N LEU A 93 12.33 -34.00 56.78
CA LEU A 93 13.59 -34.75 56.81
C LEU A 93 14.68 -33.94 57.53
N ALA A 94 15.50 -34.64 58.31
CA ALA A 94 16.68 -34.02 58.91
C ALA A 94 17.69 -33.57 57.83
N PRO A 95 18.43 -32.46 58.02
CA PRO A 95 19.41 -31.95 57.05
C PRO A 95 20.54 -32.93 56.67
N GLU A 96 20.73 -33.97 57.48
CA GLU A 96 21.73 -35.01 57.28
C GLU A 96 21.33 -36.09 56.26
N VAL A 97 20.06 -36.12 55.82
CA VAL A 97 19.62 -37.02 54.75
C VAL A 97 20.12 -36.47 53.40
N PRO A 98 20.90 -37.25 52.62
CA PRO A 98 21.37 -36.80 51.32
C PRO A 98 20.23 -36.40 50.37
N PRO A 99 20.36 -35.28 49.62
CA PRO A 99 19.30 -34.78 48.74
C PRO A 99 18.84 -35.78 47.67
N ASP A 100 19.72 -36.65 47.21
CA ASP A 100 19.41 -37.68 46.21
C ASP A 100 18.60 -38.85 46.80
N VAL A 101 18.88 -39.22 48.06
CA VAL A 101 18.05 -40.18 48.81
C VAL A 101 16.67 -39.57 49.09
N ALA A 102 16.61 -38.30 49.50
CA ALA A 102 15.35 -37.58 49.70
C ALA A 102 14.53 -37.48 48.40
N GLY A 103 15.18 -37.15 47.28
CA GLY A 103 14.54 -37.07 45.96
C GLY A 103 13.97 -38.41 45.51
N TRP A 104 14.73 -39.51 45.64
CA TRP A 104 14.25 -40.85 45.32
C TRP A 104 13.05 -41.27 46.19
N LEU A 105 13.10 -41.02 47.50
CA LEU A 105 12.01 -41.36 48.41
C LEU A 105 10.75 -40.54 48.08
N ALA A 106 10.91 -39.25 47.72
CA ALA A 106 9.80 -38.39 47.31
C ALA A 106 9.15 -38.85 45.98
N GLU A 107 9.94 -39.40 45.04
CA GLU A 107 9.41 -40.04 43.83
C GLU A 107 8.68 -41.35 44.11
N THR A 108 9.10 -42.08 45.15
CA THR A 108 8.62 -43.43 45.46
C THR A 108 7.40 -43.45 46.38
N TYR A 109 7.30 -42.49 47.30
CA TYR A 109 6.24 -42.44 48.30
C TYR A 109 5.44 -41.14 48.19
N GLU A 110 4.20 -41.25 47.70
CA GLU A 110 3.27 -40.12 47.77
C GLU A 110 2.79 -39.88 49.20
N LEU A 111 2.74 -38.61 49.60
CA LEU A 111 2.08 -38.17 50.83
C LEU A 111 0.61 -38.59 50.83
N ASP A 112 0.17 -39.23 51.91
CA ASP A 112 -1.22 -39.64 52.06
C ASP A 112 -2.19 -38.44 52.13
N LEU A 113 -3.49 -38.67 51.91
CA LEU A 113 -4.52 -37.61 51.92
C LEU A 113 -4.68 -36.90 53.27
N ARG A 114 -4.42 -37.60 54.40
CA ARG A 114 -4.49 -37.03 55.75
C ARG A 114 -3.28 -36.13 56.01
N ALA A 115 -2.07 -36.59 55.70
CA ALA A 115 -0.82 -35.85 55.77
C ALA A 115 -0.86 -34.60 54.88
N ARG A 116 -1.33 -34.70 53.64
CA ARG A 116 -1.53 -33.52 52.76
C ARG A 116 -2.48 -32.49 53.38
N ARG A 117 -3.57 -32.94 54.01
CA ARG A 117 -4.50 -32.04 54.70
C ARG A 117 -3.83 -31.34 55.86
N THR A 118 -3.05 -32.06 56.66
CA THR A 118 -2.35 -31.47 57.81
C THR A 118 -1.25 -30.50 57.39
N ILE A 119 -0.54 -30.78 56.28
CA ILE A 119 0.42 -29.84 55.67
C ILE A 119 -0.29 -28.58 55.20
N VAL A 120 -1.43 -28.70 54.51
CA VAL A 120 -2.20 -27.53 54.06
C VAL A 120 -2.69 -26.70 55.25
N ASP A 121 -3.26 -27.34 56.28
CA ASP A 121 -3.70 -26.65 57.50
C ASP A 121 -2.53 -25.91 58.17
N GLY A 122 -1.37 -26.56 58.28
CA GLY A 122 -0.17 -25.96 58.89
C GLY A 122 0.49 -24.85 58.07
N VAL A 123 0.49 -24.95 56.73
CA VAL A 123 0.92 -23.85 55.86
C VAL A 123 -0.04 -22.65 55.99
N LEU A 124 -1.34 -22.90 56.11
CA LEU A 124 -2.33 -21.85 56.34
C LEU A 124 -2.17 -21.20 57.72
N ASP A 125 -1.86 -21.97 58.77
CA ASP A 125 -1.53 -21.45 60.10
C ASP A 125 -0.26 -20.58 60.05
N GLY A 126 0.76 -21.01 59.30
CA GLY A 126 1.97 -20.21 59.06
C GLY A 126 1.70 -18.93 58.28
N ILE A 127 0.74 -18.92 57.35
CA ILE A 127 0.31 -17.69 56.64
C ILE A 127 -0.47 -16.78 57.59
N ASP A 128 -1.33 -17.32 58.46
CA ASP A 128 -2.01 -16.55 59.51
C ASP A 128 -0.99 -15.89 60.46
N ALA A 129 0.05 -16.62 60.88
CA ALA A 129 1.13 -16.08 61.71
C ALA A 129 1.98 -15.03 60.98
N ALA A 130 2.27 -15.23 59.68
CA ALA A 130 2.94 -14.22 58.85
C ALA A 130 2.08 -12.96 58.69
N ALA A 131 0.76 -13.09 58.63
CA ALA A 131 -0.16 -11.96 58.60
C ALA A 131 -0.18 -11.19 59.93
N GLU A 132 -0.13 -11.90 61.07
CA GLU A 132 -0.03 -11.28 62.41
C GLU A 132 1.29 -10.53 62.62
N ALA A 133 2.38 -11.03 62.02
CA ALA A 133 3.71 -10.42 62.06
C ALA A 133 3.96 -9.37 60.95
N ASP A 134 2.98 -9.15 60.06
CA ASP A 134 3.10 -8.32 58.85
C ASP A 134 4.33 -8.67 57.99
N ASP A 135 4.56 -9.97 57.76
CA ASP A 135 5.68 -10.50 56.97
C ASP A 135 5.22 -11.01 55.59
N PRO A 136 5.13 -10.12 54.57
CA PRO A 136 4.70 -10.49 53.22
C PRO A 136 5.71 -11.39 52.49
N ALA A 137 7.00 -11.32 52.85
CA ALA A 137 8.03 -12.17 52.24
C ALA A 137 7.83 -13.63 52.66
N ARG A 138 7.56 -13.85 53.95
CA ARG A 138 7.25 -15.18 54.48
C ARG A 138 5.93 -15.70 53.92
N ALA A 139 4.89 -14.86 53.85
CA ALA A 139 3.61 -15.26 53.25
C ALA A 139 3.77 -15.68 51.78
N ALA A 140 4.59 -14.98 50.98
CA ALA A 140 4.82 -15.33 49.58
C ALA A 140 5.50 -16.70 49.41
N GLU A 141 6.47 -17.03 50.27
CA GLU A 141 7.10 -18.35 50.30
C GLU A 141 6.09 -19.46 50.59
N LEU A 142 5.26 -19.26 51.60
CA LEU A 142 4.22 -20.21 52.01
C LEU A 142 3.12 -20.38 50.95
N VAL A 143 2.72 -19.30 50.28
CA VAL A 143 1.72 -19.34 49.19
C VAL A 143 2.26 -20.11 47.97
N ARG A 144 3.53 -19.93 47.59
CA ARG A 144 4.16 -20.73 46.51
C ARG A 144 4.19 -22.21 46.87
N PHE A 145 4.56 -22.52 48.11
CA PHE A 145 4.56 -23.90 48.59
C PHE A 145 3.15 -24.52 48.62
N LEU A 146 2.17 -23.75 49.09
CA LEU A 146 0.76 -24.15 49.11
C LEU A 146 0.23 -24.45 47.70
N ALA A 147 0.59 -23.62 46.71
CA ALA A 147 0.21 -23.83 45.32
C ALA A 147 0.76 -25.16 44.77
N ARG A 148 2.03 -25.47 45.03
CA ARG A 148 2.64 -26.76 44.64
C ARG A 148 1.98 -27.94 45.35
N THR A 149 1.73 -27.83 46.66
CA THR A 149 1.08 -28.88 47.48
C THR A 149 -0.35 -29.20 47.00
N LEU A 150 -1.08 -28.19 46.54
CA LEU A 150 -2.41 -28.36 45.97
C LEU A 150 -2.40 -28.83 44.51
N GLY A 151 -1.23 -28.96 43.88
CA GLY A 151 -1.07 -29.44 42.50
C GLY A 151 -1.35 -28.36 41.45
N ALA A 152 -1.24 -27.08 41.80
CA ALA A 152 -1.47 -25.98 40.87
C ALA A 152 -0.67 -26.05 39.55
N PRO A 153 0.57 -26.59 39.48
CA PRO A 153 1.26 -26.74 38.20
C PRO A 153 0.65 -27.80 37.28
N GLN A 154 -0.04 -28.81 37.81
CA GLN A 154 -0.49 -29.99 37.05
C GLN A 154 -2.00 -30.08 36.85
N LEU A 155 -2.80 -29.41 37.67
CA LEU A 155 -4.27 -29.44 37.58
C LEU A 155 -4.80 -28.37 36.63
N ASP A 156 -6.02 -28.57 36.09
CA ASP A 156 -6.80 -27.51 35.48
C ASP A 156 -7.41 -26.56 36.54
N ASP A 157 -7.87 -25.38 36.11
CA ASP A 157 -8.33 -24.32 37.02
C ASP A 157 -9.60 -24.71 37.80
N ALA A 158 -10.53 -25.45 37.17
CA ALA A 158 -11.77 -25.88 37.82
C ALA A 158 -11.51 -26.91 38.93
N THR A 159 -10.61 -27.86 38.67
CA THR A 159 -10.19 -28.88 39.64
C THR A 159 -9.37 -28.25 40.77
N LEU A 160 -8.49 -27.30 40.45
CA LEU A 160 -7.75 -26.53 41.45
C LEU A 160 -8.69 -25.73 42.36
N GLU A 161 -9.71 -25.07 41.81
CA GLU A 161 -10.73 -24.37 42.58
C GLU A 161 -11.51 -25.32 43.50
N GLN A 162 -11.96 -26.47 42.98
CA GLN A 162 -12.64 -27.48 43.79
C GLN A 162 -11.75 -27.97 44.94
N ARG A 163 -10.45 -28.18 44.67
CA ARG A 163 -9.48 -28.63 45.66
C ARG A 163 -9.17 -27.55 46.71
N ALA A 164 -9.05 -26.29 46.31
CA ALA A 164 -8.89 -25.15 47.21
C ALA A 164 -10.13 -24.93 48.12
N ARG A 165 -11.33 -25.26 47.62
CA ARG A 165 -12.56 -25.29 48.43
C ARG A 165 -12.56 -26.43 49.45
N ARG A 166 -12.27 -27.67 49.02
CA ARG A 166 -12.29 -28.88 49.89
C ARG A 166 -11.25 -28.83 51.01
N SER A 167 -10.10 -28.24 50.74
CA SER A 167 -8.99 -28.07 51.70
C SER A 167 -9.14 -26.85 52.61
N LYS A 168 -10.26 -26.11 52.54
CA LYS A 168 -10.50 -24.85 53.26
C LYS A 168 -9.54 -23.70 52.92
N THR A 169 -8.58 -23.88 52.01
CA THR A 169 -7.66 -22.85 51.54
C THR A 169 -8.39 -21.57 51.12
N ARG A 170 -9.46 -21.69 50.32
CA ARG A 170 -10.25 -20.52 49.90
C ARG A 170 -10.90 -19.75 51.06
N ALA A 171 -11.23 -20.44 52.16
CA ALA A 171 -11.89 -19.83 53.31
C ALA A 171 -10.90 -19.15 54.27
N ARG A 172 -9.68 -19.69 54.35
CA ARG A 172 -8.65 -19.32 55.33
C ARG A 172 -7.53 -18.45 54.79
N LEU A 173 -7.14 -18.61 53.53
CA LEU A 173 -6.02 -17.90 52.93
C LEU A 173 -6.23 -16.38 53.02
N LYS A 174 -5.28 -15.70 53.65
CA LYS A 174 -5.14 -14.25 53.67
C LYS A 174 -3.93 -13.84 52.86
N VAL A 175 -4.01 -12.67 52.25
CA VAL A 175 -2.94 -12.07 51.46
C VAL A 175 -2.77 -10.60 51.84
N PRO A 176 -1.53 -10.09 51.84
CA PRO A 176 -1.28 -8.67 52.03
C PRO A 176 -1.78 -7.88 50.82
N LEU A 177 -2.35 -6.72 51.08
CA LEU A 177 -2.82 -5.77 50.08
C LEU A 177 -1.92 -4.53 50.04
N GLU A 178 -1.83 -3.88 48.88
CA GLU A 178 -1.23 -2.56 48.76
C GLU A 178 -2.00 -1.59 49.67
N GLY A 179 -1.29 -0.99 50.64
CA GLY A 179 -1.89 -0.22 51.73
C GLY A 179 -1.76 -0.86 53.12
N GLY A 180 -1.18 -2.07 53.22
CA GLY A 180 -0.81 -2.71 54.50
C GLY A 180 -1.93 -3.50 55.19
N ALA A 181 -3.11 -3.60 54.56
CA ALA A 181 -4.19 -4.44 55.05
C ALA A 181 -4.00 -5.91 54.62
N TRP A 182 -4.57 -6.85 55.38
CA TRP A 182 -4.61 -8.28 55.01
C TRP A 182 -6.05 -8.74 54.84
N ASP A 183 -6.37 -9.34 53.69
CA ASP A 183 -7.72 -9.83 53.41
C ASP A 183 -7.69 -11.11 52.55
N LYS A 184 -8.88 -11.66 52.27
CA LYS A 184 -9.06 -12.85 51.45
C LYS A 184 -8.86 -12.53 49.98
N PRO A 185 -8.28 -13.45 49.19
CA PRO A 185 -8.10 -13.29 47.75
C PRO A 185 -9.37 -12.84 47.00
N ARG A 186 -10.56 -13.30 47.40
CA ARG A 186 -11.85 -12.93 46.78
C ARG A 186 -12.21 -11.43 46.82
N PHE A 187 -11.57 -10.66 47.69
CA PHE A 187 -11.75 -9.22 47.82
C PHE A 187 -10.56 -8.43 47.25
N ALA A 188 -9.59 -9.15 46.69
CA ALA A 188 -8.34 -8.61 46.20
C ALA A 188 -8.21 -8.75 44.69
N TRP A 189 -7.41 -7.88 44.12
CA TRP A 189 -7.09 -7.85 42.71
C TRP A 189 -5.67 -8.33 42.46
N ALA A 190 -5.54 -9.31 41.55
CA ALA A 190 -4.29 -9.96 41.21
C ALA A 190 -4.07 -9.91 39.68
N PRO A 191 -3.97 -8.71 39.10
CA PRO A 191 -3.81 -8.54 37.66
C PRO A 191 -2.44 -9.02 37.18
N SER A 192 -2.32 -9.21 35.85
CA SER A 192 -1.00 -9.18 35.21
C SER A 192 -0.41 -7.77 35.31
N ASP A 193 0.91 -7.64 35.27
CA ASP A 193 1.56 -6.32 35.37
C ASP A 193 1.08 -5.37 34.27
N ASP A 194 0.94 -5.87 33.03
CA ASP A 194 0.33 -5.13 31.92
C ASP A 194 -1.09 -4.64 32.22
N ALA A 195 -1.93 -5.46 32.87
CA ALA A 195 -3.31 -5.10 33.15
C ALA A 195 -3.42 -4.10 34.31
N ALA A 196 -2.51 -4.19 35.27
CA ALA A 196 -2.37 -3.22 36.34
C ALA A 196 -1.99 -1.85 35.78
N GLU A 197 -0.92 -1.79 34.98
CA GLU A 197 -0.42 -0.55 34.38
C GLU A 197 -1.47 0.13 33.50
N HIS A 198 -2.23 -0.65 32.71
CA HIS A 198 -3.32 -0.09 31.90
C HIS A 198 -4.45 0.46 32.78
N ALA A 199 -4.90 -0.26 33.80
CA ALA A 199 -5.98 0.19 34.67
C ALA A 199 -5.59 1.39 35.55
N GLU A 200 -4.34 1.47 36.00
CA GLU A 200 -3.77 2.64 36.69
C GLU A 200 -3.87 3.92 35.84
N ALA A 201 -3.85 3.81 34.52
CA ALA A 201 -3.94 4.98 33.64
C ALA A 201 -5.35 5.60 33.57
N PHE A 202 -6.41 4.86 33.89
CA PHE A 202 -7.79 5.35 33.72
C PHE A 202 -8.70 5.22 34.93
N VAL A 203 -8.46 4.30 35.87
CA VAL A 203 -9.31 4.14 37.06
C VAL A 203 -8.87 5.12 38.15
N ALA A 204 -9.79 5.89 38.70
CA ALA A 204 -9.50 6.78 39.82
C ALA A 204 -9.15 5.98 41.08
N ASP A 205 -10.03 5.07 41.48
CA ASP A 205 -9.90 4.22 42.67
C ASP A 205 -9.79 2.75 42.28
N LEU A 206 -8.56 2.23 42.29
CA LEU A 206 -8.32 0.83 41.94
C LEU A 206 -8.76 -0.13 43.06
N PRO A 207 -9.23 -1.34 42.71
CA PRO A 207 -9.44 -2.39 43.68
C PRO A 207 -8.14 -2.72 44.44
N PRO A 208 -8.20 -3.12 45.72
CA PRO A 208 -7.01 -3.42 46.52
C PRO A 208 -6.15 -4.52 45.88
N ARG A 209 -4.92 -4.18 45.50
CA ARG A 209 -4.00 -5.09 44.81
C ARG A 209 -3.25 -5.98 45.79
N ILE A 210 -3.03 -7.25 45.45
CA ILE A 210 -2.22 -8.17 46.26
C ILE A 210 -0.73 -7.77 46.23
N ALA A 211 -0.14 -7.57 47.40
CA ALA A 211 1.26 -7.14 47.60
C ALA A 211 2.20 -8.30 47.98
N LEU A 212 2.12 -9.43 47.26
CA LEU A 212 3.01 -10.58 47.50
C LEU A 212 4.23 -10.53 46.57
N PRO A 213 5.47 -10.45 47.09
CA PRO A 213 6.67 -10.40 46.27
C PRO A 213 6.96 -11.75 45.59
N GLY A 214 7.36 -11.70 44.32
CA GLY A 214 7.92 -12.88 43.62
C GLY A 214 6.95 -14.04 43.41
N LEU A 215 5.65 -13.76 43.20
CA LEU A 215 4.65 -14.78 42.88
C LEU A 215 4.94 -15.46 41.53
N ASP A 216 5.09 -16.79 41.57
CA ASP A 216 5.21 -17.62 40.38
C ASP A 216 3.83 -17.93 39.74
N ALA A 217 3.83 -18.50 38.53
CA ALA A 217 2.58 -18.81 37.82
C ALA A 217 1.66 -19.77 38.60
N PRO A 218 2.14 -20.85 39.25
CA PRO A 218 1.32 -21.69 40.12
C PRO A 218 0.64 -20.93 41.27
N ALA A 219 1.36 -20.02 41.94
CA ALA A 219 0.79 -19.22 43.01
C ALA A 219 -0.30 -18.27 42.50
N ARG A 220 -0.11 -17.61 41.35
CA ARG A 220 -1.15 -16.78 40.72
C ARG A 220 -2.41 -17.59 40.38
N ARG A 221 -2.26 -18.81 39.88
CA ARG A 221 -3.39 -19.72 39.62
C ARG A 221 -4.13 -20.12 40.89
N LEU A 222 -3.41 -20.39 41.99
CA LEU A 222 -4.04 -20.66 43.29
C LEU A 222 -4.84 -19.45 43.79
N LEU A 223 -4.29 -18.24 43.67
CA LEU A 223 -4.97 -17.00 44.07
C LEU A 223 -6.27 -16.80 43.29
N ALA A 224 -6.23 -17.02 41.97
CA ALA A 224 -7.42 -17.00 41.11
C ALA A 224 -8.45 -18.07 41.54
N ALA A 225 -8.01 -19.30 41.84
CA ALA A 225 -8.87 -20.38 42.35
C ALA A 225 -9.50 -20.05 43.74
N CYS A 226 -8.84 -19.20 44.53
CA CYS A 226 -9.36 -18.67 45.79
C CYS A 226 -10.29 -17.45 45.60
N GLY A 227 -10.42 -16.94 44.38
CA GLY A 227 -11.35 -15.88 44.01
C GLY A 227 -10.70 -14.53 43.71
N ALA A 228 -9.37 -14.41 43.71
CA ALA A 228 -8.70 -13.18 43.27
C ALA A 228 -9.04 -12.89 41.82
N ARG A 229 -9.42 -11.64 41.55
CA ARG A 229 -9.80 -11.21 40.20
C ARG A 229 -8.55 -10.83 39.43
N ALA A 230 -8.41 -11.34 38.20
CA ALA A 230 -7.34 -10.94 37.29
C ALA A 230 -7.70 -9.67 36.50
N ASP A 231 -8.99 -9.36 36.39
CA ASP A 231 -9.55 -8.21 35.69
C ASP A 231 -10.41 -7.38 36.65
N LEU A 232 -10.67 -6.12 36.29
CA LEU A 232 -11.73 -5.31 36.89
C LEU A 232 -13.08 -6.03 36.74
N ASP A 233 -13.97 -5.87 37.72
CA ASP A 233 -15.31 -6.44 37.60
C ASP A 233 -16.16 -5.77 36.53
N GLU A 234 -17.13 -6.56 36.04
CA GLU A 234 -18.00 -6.18 34.93
C GLU A 234 -18.80 -4.91 35.23
N ASP A 235 -19.23 -4.71 36.48
CA ASP A 235 -20.00 -3.53 36.92
C ASP A 235 -19.11 -2.27 36.96
N THR A 236 -17.88 -2.39 37.46
CA THR A 236 -16.89 -1.30 37.46
C THR A 236 -16.55 -0.88 36.03
N VAL A 237 -16.30 -1.83 35.12
CA VAL A 237 -16.04 -1.51 33.71
C VAL A 237 -17.25 -0.85 33.06
N ALA A 238 -18.47 -1.30 33.37
CA ALA A 238 -19.68 -0.69 32.85
C ALA A 238 -19.86 0.77 33.30
N ALA A 239 -19.57 1.07 34.57
CA ALA A 239 -19.60 2.43 35.13
C ALA A 239 -18.52 3.33 34.52
N LEU A 240 -17.30 2.81 34.35
CA LEU A 240 -16.21 3.54 33.69
C LEU A 240 -16.53 3.90 32.24
N LEU A 241 -17.24 3.03 31.53
CA LEU A 241 -17.75 3.29 30.18
C LEU A 241 -18.89 4.33 30.14
N ASP A 242 -19.59 4.58 31.25
CA ASP A 242 -20.51 5.71 31.43
C ASP A 242 -19.80 7.02 31.83
N GLY A 243 -18.50 6.95 32.13
CA GLY A 243 -17.70 8.06 32.62
C GLY A 243 -17.63 8.17 34.14
N ASP A 244 -18.23 7.23 34.88
CA ASP A 244 -18.19 7.21 36.35
C ASP A 244 -16.91 6.52 36.85
N GLY A 245 -16.15 7.20 37.70
CA GLY A 245 -14.92 6.66 38.30
C GLY A 245 -13.69 6.63 37.39
N ILE A 246 -13.79 7.18 36.16
CA ILE A 246 -12.66 7.34 35.25
C ILE A 246 -11.87 8.62 35.59
N ARG A 247 -10.55 8.60 35.42
CA ARG A 247 -9.69 9.78 35.51
C ARG A 247 -9.95 10.75 34.35
N ASP A 248 -9.75 12.03 34.59
CA ASP A 248 -9.93 13.07 33.58
C ASP A 248 -8.88 13.02 32.47
N GLY A 249 -9.30 13.35 31.25
CA GLY A 249 -8.43 13.58 30.10
C GLY A 249 -8.48 12.52 28.99
N ALA A 250 -7.94 12.87 27.82
CA ALA A 250 -7.97 12.02 26.64
C ALA A 250 -7.13 10.73 26.80
N ALA A 251 -6.04 10.78 27.58
CA ALA A 251 -5.19 9.62 27.83
C ALA A 251 -5.92 8.52 28.62
N ALA A 252 -6.70 8.90 29.64
CA ALA A 252 -7.51 7.95 30.41
C ALA A 252 -8.57 7.28 29.54
N ARG A 253 -9.26 8.04 28.68
CA ARG A 253 -10.25 7.48 27.73
C ARG A 253 -9.62 6.50 26.74
N ARG A 254 -8.42 6.79 26.21
CA ARG A 254 -7.68 5.85 25.35
C ARG A 254 -7.28 4.58 26.08
N ALA A 255 -6.77 4.71 27.31
CA ALA A 255 -6.37 3.56 28.11
C ALA A 255 -7.58 2.66 28.47
N LEU A 256 -8.72 3.26 28.84
CA LEU A 256 -9.98 2.51 29.06
C LEU A 256 -10.42 1.80 27.79
N ALA A 257 -10.48 2.50 26.66
CA ALA A 257 -10.87 1.90 25.38
C ALA A 257 -9.94 0.74 25.01
N ARG A 258 -8.62 0.90 25.18
CA ARG A 258 -7.65 -0.16 24.93
C ARG A 258 -7.87 -1.38 25.82
N TYR A 259 -8.08 -1.16 27.12
CA TYR A 259 -8.37 -2.23 28.08
C TYR A 259 -9.64 -3.00 27.68
N VAL A 260 -10.73 -2.27 27.40
CA VAL A 260 -12.02 -2.85 27.01
C VAL A 260 -11.91 -3.66 25.71
N ALA A 261 -11.21 -3.13 24.70
CA ALA A 261 -10.99 -3.83 23.43
C ALA A 261 -10.27 -5.18 23.64
N LEU A 262 -9.13 -5.17 24.34
CA LEU A 262 -8.34 -6.38 24.61
C LEU A 262 -9.16 -7.43 25.38
N ARG A 263 -9.93 -7.00 26.38
CA ARG A 263 -10.74 -7.91 27.21
C ARG A 263 -11.96 -8.47 26.49
N ALA A 264 -12.57 -7.72 25.59
CA ALA A 264 -13.66 -8.20 24.75
C ALA A 264 -13.19 -9.19 23.65
N LEU A 265 -11.95 -9.03 23.17
CA LEU A 265 -11.32 -9.97 22.25
C LEU A 265 -10.92 -11.27 22.94
N ALA A 266 -10.44 -11.20 24.19
CA ALA A 266 -10.17 -12.39 25.00
C ALA A 266 -11.46 -13.15 25.35
N VAL A 267 -12.53 -12.44 25.73
CA VAL A 267 -13.81 -13.04 26.14
C VAL A 267 -14.95 -12.45 25.29
N PRO A 268 -15.40 -13.14 24.23
CA PRO A 268 -16.36 -12.59 23.26
C PRO A 268 -17.68 -12.13 23.88
N ALA A 269 -18.15 -12.81 24.94
CA ALA A 269 -19.40 -12.49 25.62
C ALA A 269 -19.42 -11.04 26.17
N ARG A 270 -18.25 -10.47 26.49
CA ARG A 270 -18.13 -9.10 27.02
C ARG A 270 -18.55 -8.02 26.02
N VAL A 271 -18.52 -8.30 24.71
CA VAL A 271 -19.04 -7.38 23.68
C VAL A 271 -20.52 -7.07 23.93
N GLU A 272 -21.31 -8.09 24.25
CA GLU A 272 -22.73 -7.96 24.54
C GLU A 272 -22.96 -7.45 25.97
N THR A 273 -22.24 -7.99 26.96
CA THR A 273 -22.35 -7.57 28.37
C THR A 273 -22.11 -6.07 28.54
N TRP A 274 -21.08 -5.52 27.87
CA TRP A 274 -20.75 -4.09 27.93
C TRP A 274 -21.41 -3.24 26.83
N ARG A 275 -22.22 -3.86 25.97
CA ARG A 275 -22.94 -3.22 24.85
C ARG A 275 -22.03 -2.44 23.90
N LEU A 276 -20.81 -2.93 23.65
CA LEU A 276 -19.75 -2.17 22.98
C LEU A 276 -20.11 -1.70 21.56
N ARG A 277 -20.96 -2.43 20.83
CA ARG A 277 -21.35 -2.09 19.46
C ARG A 277 -22.28 -0.88 19.35
N ARG A 278 -22.99 -0.53 20.43
CA ARG A 278 -24.04 0.50 20.45
C ARG A 278 -23.74 1.62 21.46
N ARG A 279 -22.50 1.65 21.95
CA ARG A 279 -22.07 2.59 22.99
C ARG A 279 -20.94 3.43 22.43
N ALA A 280 -20.95 4.73 22.73
CA ALA A 280 -19.85 5.62 22.37
C ALA A 280 -18.73 5.49 23.40
N TRP A 281 -17.73 4.66 23.10
CA TRP A 281 -16.60 4.40 24.00
C TRP A 281 -15.24 4.46 23.32
N VAL A 282 -15.20 4.49 21.99
CA VAL A 282 -13.96 4.53 21.22
C VAL A 282 -13.62 5.99 20.93
N PRO A 283 -12.48 6.53 21.40
CA PRO A 283 -12.03 7.84 20.95
C PRO A 283 -11.65 7.77 19.45
N ASP A 284 -12.11 8.74 18.67
CA ASP A 284 -11.59 9.02 17.33
C ASP A 284 -10.21 9.71 17.41
N ARG A 285 -9.53 9.91 16.27
CA ARG A 285 -8.21 10.58 16.23
C ARG A 285 -8.24 12.04 16.71
N GLU A 286 -9.42 12.64 16.81
CA GLU A 286 -9.63 13.99 17.38
C GLU A 286 -9.92 13.94 18.89
N GLY A 287 -10.12 12.74 19.44
CA GLY A 287 -10.36 12.47 20.87
C GLY A 287 -11.83 12.48 21.29
N ALA A 288 -12.78 12.58 20.35
CA ALA A 288 -14.21 12.48 20.61
C ALA A 288 -14.64 11.00 20.71
N LEU A 289 -15.51 10.69 21.67
CA LEU A 289 -16.03 9.32 21.83
C LEU A 289 -17.08 9.02 20.76
N ARG A 290 -16.90 7.90 20.07
CA ARG A 290 -17.76 7.41 19.00
C ARG A 290 -18.17 5.96 19.26
N GLU A 291 -19.28 5.58 18.66
CA GLU A 291 -19.65 4.18 18.51
C GLU A 291 -18.70 3.52 17.50
N PRO A 292 -18.28 2.26 17.70
CA PRO A 292 -17.41 1.57 16.74
C PRO A 292 -17.96 1.61 15.31
N GLY A 293 -19.28 1.45 15.12
CA GLY A 293 -19.91 1.46 13.80
C GLY A 293 -19.89 2.80 13.07
N ALA A 294 -19.61 3.90 13.78
CA ALA A 294 -19.40 5.22 13.18
C ALA A 294 -17.96 5.44 12.71
N LEU A 295 -17.05 4.53 13.06
CA LEU A 295 -15.63 4.58 12.74
C LEU A 295 -15.26 3.51 11.72
N LEU A 296 -14.30 3.84 10.85
CA LEU A 296 -13.67 2.90 9.94
C LEU A 296 -12.49 2.25 10.62
N TRP A 297 -12.41 0.93 10.52
CA TRP A 297 -11.20 0.20 10.89
C TRP A 297 -10.03 0.72 10.04
N PRO A 298 -8.86 1.02 10.64
CA PRO A 298 -7.70 1.55 9.93
C PRO A 298 -6.99 0.47 9.11
N ASP A 299 -7.71 -0.18 8.20
CA ASP A 299 -7.10 -1.04 7.18
C ASP A 299 -6.47 -0.19 6.05
N THR A 300 -5.58 -0.81 5.28
CA THR A 300 -4.84 -0.12 4.20
C THR A 300 -5.76 0.59 3.22
N LEU A 301 -6.93 0.00 2.94
CA LEU A 301 -7.91 0.58 2.03
C LEU A 301 -8.61 1.78 2.66
N ALA A 302 -9.02 1.69 3.93
CA ALA A 302 -9.65 2.78 4.66
C ALA A 302 -8.72 3.98 4.76
N GLU A 303 -7.46 3.79 5.18
CA GLU A 303 -6.46 4.87 5.28
C GLU A 303 -6.20 5.51 3.90
N ALA A 304 -6.12 4.71 2.84
CA ALA A 304 -5.89 5.25 1.50
C ALA A 304 -7.09 6.02 0.92
N LEU A 305 -8.30 5.72 1.40
CA LEU A 305 -9.54 6.38 0.97
C LEU A 305 -9.92 7.58 1.83
N PHE A 306 -9.64 7.57 3.14
CA PHE A 306 -10.15 8.55 4.09
C PHE A 306 -9.10 9.07 5.08
N GLY A 307 -7.81 8.70 4.98
CA GLY A 307 -6.78 9.00 5.99
C GLY A 307 -6.65 10.48 6.38
N ASP A 308 -7.10 11.40 5.53
CA ASP A 308 -7.16 12.84 5.79
C ASP A 308 -8.38 13.29 6.65
N GLU A 309 -9.31 12.39 6.99
CA GLU A 309 -10.46 12.62 7.89
C GLU A 309 -10.24 11.94 9.26
N PRO A 310 -9.49 12.57 10.18
CA PRO A 310 -9.14 11.95 11.47
C PRO A 310 -10.37 11.52 12.31
N ALA A 311 -11.48 12.26 12.25
CA ALA A 311 -12.71 11.92 12.96
C ALA A 311 -13.38 10.59 12.55
N ARG A 312 -12.98 10.00 11.42
CA ARG A 312 -13.52 8.70 10.95
C ARG A 312 -12.76 7.51 11.44
N PHE A 313 -11.56 7.70 11.98
CA PHE A 313 -10.73 6.59 12.44
C PHE A 313 -10.71 6.56 13.96
N PRO A 314 -10.65 5.36 14.56
CA PRO A 314 -10.32 5.25 15.97
C PRO A 314 -8.92 5.83 16.21
N ASP A 315 -8.70 6.29 17.43
CA ASP A 315 -7.36 6.65 17.88
C ASP A 315 -6.41 5.44 17.71
N PRO A 316 -5.23 5.61 17.07
CA PRO A 316 -4.34 4.51 16.75
C PRO A 316 -3.92 3.68 17.98
N GLN A 317 -3.86 4.29 19.17
CA GLN A 317 -3.48 3.59 20.40
C GLN A 317 -4.52 2.53 20.82
N VAL A 318 -5.78 2.67 20.37
CA VAL A 318 -6.85 1.72 20.68
C VAL A 318 -6.74 0.48 19.79
N THR A 319 -6.53 0.69 18.49
CA THR A 319 -6.48 -0.39 17.47
C THR A 319 -5.10 -1.00 17.29
N PHE A 320 -4.05 -0.40 17.86
CA PHE A 320 -2.68 -0.90 17.81
C PHE A 320 -2.57 -2.39 18.17
N ASP A 321 -1.82 -3.18 17.40
CA ASP A 321 -1.62 -4.62 17.61
C ASP A 321 -2.91 -5.45 17.74
N LEU A 322 -4.08 -4.92 17.33
CA LEU A 322 -5.30 -5.71 17.28
C LEU A 322 -5.37 -6.46 15.95
N PRO A 323 -5.75 -7.75 15.98
CA PRO A 323 -5.93 -8.51 14.75
C PRO A 323 -7.14 -7.97 13.97
N ASP A 324 -7.15 -8.13 12.65
CA ASP A 324 -8.21 -7.56 11.80
C ASP A 324 -9.60 -8.06 12.18
N GLU A 325 -9.75 -9.30 12.68
CA GLU A 325 -11.03 -9.83 13.15
C GLU A 325 -11.62 -9.02 14.32
N ALA A 326 -10.82 -8.20 15.00
CA ALA A 326 -11.29 -7.29 16.03
C ALA A 326 -12.28 -6.25 15.49
N ALA A 327 -12.12 -5.82 14.23
CA ALA A 327 -13.02 -4.88 13.59
C ALA A 327 -14.47 -5.40 13.61
N ASP A 328 -14.68 -6.60 13.05
CA ASP A 328 -16.01 -7.19 12.90
C ASP A 328 -16.59 -7.58 14.27
N ARG A 329 -15.72 -7.98 15.20
CA ARG A 329 -16.11 -8.39 16.54
C ARG A 329 -16.59 -7.21 17.38
N LEU A 330 -15.84 -6.11 17.38
CA LEU A 330 -16.16 -4.87 18.09
C LEU A 330 -17.20 -4.01 17.36
N GLY A 331 -17.43 -4.27 16.08
CA GLY A 331 -18.47 -3.63 15.26
C GLY A 331 -18.00 -2.38 14.52
N PHE A 332 -16.71 -2.29 14.18
CA PHE A 332 -16.18 -1.22 13.33
C PHE A 332 -16.65 -1.37 11.88
N GLY A 333 -16.79 -0.24 11.18
CA GLY A 333 -17.02 -0.24 9.74
C GLY A 333 -15.77 -0.66 8.97
N ARG A 334 -15.96 -1.32 7.81
CA ARG A 334 -14.86 -1.67 6.89
C ARG A 334 -14.95 -0.83 5.62
N ALA A 335 -13.83 -0.37 5.09
CA ALA A 335 -13.83 0.33 3.81
C ALA A 335 -14.37 -0.53 2.65
N ALA A 336 -14.13 -1.84 2.69
CA ALA A 336 -14.69 -2.79 1.71
C ALA A 336 -16.23 -2.84 1.70
N SER A 337 -16.87 -2.51 2.82
CA SER A 337 -18.33 -2.52 2.98
C SER A 337 -19.00 -1.18 2.69
N LEU A 338 -18.23 -0.15 2.35
CA LEU A 338 -18.77 1.18 2.09
C LEU A 338 -19.65 1.22 0.85
N SER A 339 -20.75 1.95 0.97
CA SER A 339 -21.58 2.29 -0.17
C SER A 339 -20.91 3.36 -1.03
N LEU A 340 -21.21 3.33 -2.33
CA LEU A 340 -20.70 4.35 -3.26
C LEU A 340 -21.19 5.77 -2.90
N SER A 341 -22.36 5.90 -2.26
CA SER A 341 -22.90 7.20 -1.84
C SER A 341 -22.14 7.80 -0.64
N GLU A 342 -21.57 6.96 0.23
CA GLU A 342 -20.67 7.39 1.31
C GLU A 342 -19.33 7.87 0.75
N LEU A 343 -18.77 7.11 -0.20
CA LEU A 343 -17.54 7.46 -0.90
C LEU A 343 -17.70 8.77 -1.71
N ALA A 344 -18.79 8.91 -2.49
CA ALA A 344 -19.01 10.06 -3.37
C ALA A 344 -19.29 11.38 -2.65
N ARG A 345 -19.56 11.36 -1.34
CA ARG A 345 -19.56 12.57 -0.50
C ARG A 345 -18.14 13.06 -0.19
N HIS A 346 -17.16 12.16 -0.21
CA HIS A 346 -15.77 12.44 0.13
C HIS A 346 -14.94 12.84 -1.11
N VAL A 347 -15.21 12.22 -2.26
CA VAL A 347 -14.44 12.46 -3.50
C VAL A 347 -14.51 13.91 -4.02
N GLY A 348 -15.50 14.72 -3.58
CA GLY A 348 -15.55 16.17 -3.85
C GLY A 348 -15.36 16.53 -5.33
N ASP A 349 -14.77 17.69 -5.61
CA ASP A 349 -14.17 18.03 -6.93
C ASP A 349 -12.66 17.71 -6.94
N SER A 350 -12.23 16.85 -6.02
CA SER A 350 -10.84 16.55 -5.68
C SER A 350 -10.23 15.56 -6.67
N GLU A 351 -8.91 15.57 -6.75
CA GLU A 351 -8.16 14.53 -7.46
C GLU A 351 -8.39 13.17 -6.79
N ALA A 352 -8.77 12.17 -7.59
CA ALA A 352 -8.92 10.80 -7.13
C ALA A 352 -7.56 10.20 -6.76
N SER A 353 -7.46 9.66 -5.55
CA SER A 353 -6.28 8.88 -5.17
C SER A 353 -6.19 7.59 -6.01
N PRO A 354 -4.98 7.06 -6.26
CA PRO A 354 -4.81 5.78 -6.95
C PRO A 354 -5.61 4.64 -6.29
N ALA A 355 -5.60 4.57 -4.96
CA ALA A 355 -6.35 3.57 -4.21
C ALA A 355 -7.86 3.65 -4.43
N LEU A 356 -8.41 4.87 -4.59
CA LEU A 356 -9.81 5.07 -4.94
C LEU A 356 -10.12 4.54 -6.35
N LEU A 357 -9.25 4.81 -7.33
CA LEU A 357 -9.42 4.33 -8.70
C LEU A 357 -9.38 2.81 -8.76
N ASP A 358 -8.42 2.19 -8.07
CA ASP A 358 -8.29 0.73 -7.97
C ASP A 358 -9.52 0.09 -7.30
N TRP A 359 -10.02 0.69 -6.22
CA TRP A 359 -11.21 0.21 -5.53
C TRP A 359 -12.47 0.28 -6.40
N LEU A 360 -12.61 1.35 -7.20
CA LEU A 360 -13.73 1.51 -8.14
C LEU A 360 -13.64 0.50 -9.29
N GLU A 361 -12.46 0.32 -9.88
CA GLU A 361 -12.22 -0.67 -10.94
C GLU A 361 -12.49 -2.09 -10.42
N GLU A 362 -11.97 -2.44 -9.24
CA GLU A 362 -12.20 -3.74 -8.61
C GLU A 362 -13.69 -3.92 -8.24
N GLY A 363 -14.36 -2.88 -7.75
CA GLY A 363 -15.79 -2.92 -7.46
C GLY A 363 -16.66 -3.15 -8.70
N LEU A 364 -16.31 -2.52 -9.82
CA LEU A 364 -16.93 -2.76 -11.13
C LEU A 364 -16.53 -4.12 -11.72
N ARG A 365 -15.34 -4.64 -11.38
CA ARG A 365 -14.87 -5.96 -11.81
C ARG A 365 -15.59 -7.10 -11.11
N ALA A 366 -15.83 -6.93 -9.81
CA ALA A 366 -16.50 -7.89 -8.94
C ALA A 366 -18.04 -7.74 -8.91
N ASP A 367 -18.62 -6.90 -9.79
CA ASP A 367 -20.06 -6.58 -9.85
C ASP A 367 -20.66 -6.07 -8.51
N ARG A 368 -19.80 -5.57 -7.61
CA ARG A 368 -20.20 -4.93 -6.34
C ARG A 368 -20.71 -3.51 -6.56
N LEU A 369 -20.27 -2.87 -7.63
CA LEU A 369 -20.71 -1.55 -8.09
C LEU A 369 -21.27 -1.68 -9.50
N SER A 370 -22.41 -1.03 -9.77
CA SER A 370 -22.90 -0.93 -11.15
C SER A 370 -22.34 0.30 -11.87
N VAL A 371 -22.22 0.20 -13.20
CA VAL A 371 -21.86 1.31 -14.08
C VAL A 371 -22.76 2.52 -13.87
N VAL A 372 -24.07 2.29 -13.68
CA VAL A 372 -25.07 3.36 -13.51
C VAL A 372 -24.86 4.09 -12.19
N GLU A 373 -24.56 3.37 -11.11
CA GLU A 373 -24.27 3.96 -9.80
C GLU A 373 -22.99 4.80 -9.83
N VAL A 374 -21.89 4.24 -10.36
CA VAL A 374 -20.60 4.95 -10.51
C VAL A 374 -20.78 6.24 -11.31
N ARG A 375 -21.49 6.15 -12.44
CA ARG A 375 -21.77 7.32 -13.28
C ARG A 375 -22.58 8.37 -12.53
N ARG A 376 -23.67 7.98 -11.87
CA ARG A 376 -24.54 8.90 -11.13
C ARG A 376 -23.80 9.57 -9.98
N ALA A 377 -22.92 8.85 -9.29
CA ALA A 377 -22.26 9.34 -8.10
C ALA A 377 -21.01 10.19 -8.40
N LEU A 378 -20.25 9.85 -9.46
CA LEU A 378 -18.89 10.37 -9.65
C LEU A 378 -18.66 11.18 -10.93
N ARG A 379 -19.46 11.02 -11.99
CA ARG A 379 -19.18 11.59 -13.33
C ARG A 379 -18.82 13.09 -13.34
N GLY A 380 -19.46 13.88 -12.47
CA GLY A 380 -19.24 15.34 -12.38
C GLY A 380 -18.44 15.80 -11.17
N ARG A 381 -17.85 14.88 -10.41
CA ARG A 381 -17.20 15.13 -9.12
C ARG A 381 -15.74 14.67 -9.15
N ILE A 382 -15.51 13.46 -9.67
CA ILE A 382 -14.17 12.89 -9.70
C ILE A 382 -13.29 13.62 -10.71
N ARG A 383 -12.04 13.91 -10.33
CA ARG A 383 -10.98 14.29 -11.26
C ARG A 383 -9.93 13.19 -11.32
N VAL A 384 -9.50 12.83 -12.53
CA VAL A 384 -8.52 11.78 -12.79
C VAL A 384 -7.36 12.36 -13.57
N ARG A 385 -6.13 11.91 -13.31
CA ARG A 385 -4.94 12.42 -14.01
C ARG A 385 -4.92 11.98 -15.47
N ASP A 386 -4.56 12.93 -16.33
CA ASP A 386 -4.07 12.61 -17.66
C ASP A 386 -2.62 12.10 -17.62
N ASP A 387 -2.12 11.64 -18.76
CA ASP A 387 -0.79 11.09 -19.01
C ASP A 387 0.36 12.07 -18.74
N VAL A 388 0.07 13.37 -18.66
CA VAL A 388 1.01 14.42 -18.25
C VAL A 388 0.84 14.87 -16.79
N GLY A 389 -0.07 14.23 -16.04
CA GLY A 389 -0.26 14.39 -14.61
C GLY A 389 -1.22 15.49 -14.18
N ILE A 390 -2.02 16.05 -15.10
CA ILE A 390 -3.01 17.09 -14.83
C ILE A 390 -4.34 16.45 -14.42
N PRO A 391 -4.94 16.81 -13.27
CA PRO A 391 -6.23 16.28 -12.84
C PRO A 391 -7.40 16.89 -13.63
N ARG A 392 -8.07 16.05 -14.43
CA ARG A 392 -9.16 16.45 -15.32
C ARG A 392 -10.48 15.73 -14.99
N PRO A 393 -11.64 16.36 -15.21
CA PRO A 393 -12.91 15.64 -15.16
C PRO A 393 -13.00 14.62 -16.31
N PRO A 394 -13.78 13.53 -16.16
CA PRO A 394 -13.89 12.47 -17.18
C PRO A 394 -14.26 12.96 -18.58
N ARG A 395 -15.08 14.01 -18.69
CA ARG A 395 -15.48 14.60 -19.99
C ARG A 395 -14.30 15.23 -20.75
N GLU A 396 -13.19 15.49 -20.08
CA GLU A 396 -11.99 16.10 -20.67
C GLU A 396 -10.91 15.08 -21.03
N LEU A 397 -11.21 13.80 -20.86
CA LEU A 397 -10.28 12.70 -21.06
C LEU A 397 -10.76 11.82 -22.22
N ALA A 398 -9.81 11.32 -23.01
CA ALA A 398 -9.99 10.10 -23.81
C ALA A 398 -8.96 9.07 -23.36
N ARG A 399 -9.06 7.82 -23.81
CA ARG A 399 -8.02 6.82 -23.50
C ARG A 399 -6.75 7.02 -24.33
N THR A 400 -6.88 7.60 -25.52
CA THR A 400 -5.79 7.90 -26.45
C THR A 400 -6.13 9.10 -27.34
N ASP A 401 -5.11 9.79 -27.88
CA ASP A 401 -5.19 10.82 -28.93
C ASP A 401 -5.89 12.15 -28.57
N ALA A 402 -6.39 12.34 -27.34
CA ALA A 402 -6.97 13.61 -26.92
C ALA A 402 -5.93 14.72 -26.78
N ALA A 403 -4.78 14.45 -26.16
CA ALA A 403 -3.71 15.46 -26.04
C ALA A 403 -3.16 15.89 -27.41
N ARG A 404 -3.12 14.96 -28.37
CA ARG A 404 -2.69 15.24 -29.75
C ARG A 404 -3.66 16.19 -30.45
N LEU A 405 -4.96 15.90 -30.37
CA LEU A 405 -6.01 16.64 -31.07
C LEU A 405 -6.31 18.00 -30.41
N PHE A 406 -6.37 18.02 -29.07
CA PHE A 406 -6.86 19.18 -28.31
C PHE A 406 -5.74 19.92 -27.56
N GLY A 407 -4.47 19.50 -27.62
CA GLY A 407 -3.39 20.18 -26.89
C GLY A 407 -3.64 20.23 -25.37
N ARG A 408 -3.45 21.40 -24.77
CA ARG A 408 -3.52 21.56 -23.30
C ARG A 408 -4.92 21.37 -22.68
N TRP A 409 -6.00 21.49 -23.46
CA TRP A 409 -7.37 21.56 -22.94
C TRP A 409 -8.01 20.21 -22.63
N ARG A 410 -7.47 19.12 -23.18
CA ARG A 410 -7.90 17.74 -22.95
C ARG A 410 -6.67 16.83 -22.88
N GLY A 411 -6.79 15.67 -22.26
CA GLY A 411 -5.64 14.77 -22.07
C GLY A 411 -6.00 13.31 -22.24
N ASP A 412 -4.97 12.47 -22.36
CA ASP A 412 -5.15 11.02 -22.39
C ASP A 412 -5.16 10.48 -20.96
N LEU A 413 -6.11 9.62 -20.60
CA LEU A 413 -6.19 9.04 -19.27
C LEU A 413 -4.93 8.22 -18.98
N ALA A 414 -4.14 8.61 -17.97
CA ALA A 414 -2.84 7.99 -17.66
C ALA A 414 -2.91 6.47 -17.46
N LEU A 415 -3.96 6.01 -16.78
CA LEU A 415 -4.17 4.61 -16.41
C LEU A 415 -5.24 3.93 -17.27
N ALA A 416 -5.41 4.37 -18.53
CA ALA A 416 -6.47 3.88 -19.42
C ALA A 416 -6.44 2.37 -19.70
N SER A 417 -5.28 1.74 -19.59
CA SER A 417 -5.08 0.30 -19.75
C SER A 417 -5.40 -0.49 -18.47
N GLU A 418 -5.20 0.13 -17.32
CA GLU A 418 -5.39 -0.46 -15.99
C GLU A 418 -6.83 -0.27 -15.46
N LEU A 419 -7.55 0.76 -15.94
CA LEU A 419 -8.90 1.12 -15.49
C LEU A 419 -9.98 1.02 -16.60
N PRO A 420 -10.09 -0.10 -17.34
CA PRO A 420 -10.99 -0.18 -18.50
C PRO A 420 -12.47 -0.15 -18.13
N ARG A 421 -12.89 -0.72 -16.98
CA ARG A 421 -14.30 -0.71 -16.58
C ARG A 421 -14.70 0.63 -16.03
N LEU A 422 -13.83 1.28 -15.28
CA LEU A 422 -14.04 2.61 -14.73
C LEU A 422 -14.09 3.66 -15.84
N ALA A 423 -13.19 3.59 -16.84
CA ALA A 423 -13.26 4.45 -18.03
C ALA A 423 -14.62 4.33 -18.72
N ARG A 424 -15.11 3.10 -18.92
CA ARG A 424 -16.46 2.85 -19.47
C ARG A 424 -17.58 3.38 -18.57
N ALA A 425 -17.45 3.23 -17.26
CA ALA A 425 -18.46 3.69 -16.30
C ALA A 425 -18.60 5.22 -16.31
N LEU A 426 -17.46 5.92 -16.38
CA LEU A 426 -17.35 7.37 -16.44
C LEU A 426 -17.59 7.95 -17.85
N GLU A 427 -17.85 7.10 -18.85
CA GLU A 427 -18.03 7.49 -20.26
C GLU A 427 -16.79 8.17 -20.88
N ILE A 428 -15.59 7.74 -20.49
CA ILE A 428 -14.34 8.17 -21.12
C ILE A 428 -14.18 7.37 -22.43
N PRO A 429 -14.19 8.03 -23.60
CA PRO A 429 -14.12 7.34 -24.88
C PRO A 429 -12.71 6.80 -25.19
N ASP A 430 -12.63 5.79 -26.07
CA ASP A 430 -11.34 5.22 -26.48
C ASP A 430 -10.45 6.24 -27.21
N ALA A 431 -11.05 7.07 -28.05
CA ALA A 431 -10.42 8.16 -28.78
C ALA A 431 -11.41 9.33 -28.93
N PRO A 432 -10.96 10.55 -29.25
CA PRO A 432 -11.84 11.69 -29.50
C PRO A 432 -12.91 11.38 -30.56
N HIS A 433 -14.18 11.50 -30.16
CA HIS A 433 -15.34 11.31 -31.02
C HIS A 433 -16.12 12.62 -31.22
N ALA A 434 -17.03 12.66 -32.20
CA ALA A 434 -17.81 13.86 -32.53
C ALA A 434 -18.40 14.61 -31.32
N PRO A 435 -19.11 13.98 -30.35
CA PRO A 435 -19.61 14.71 -29.18
C PRO A 435 -18.54 15.39 -28.31
N MET A 436 -17.33 14.81 -28.19
CA MET A 436 -16.24 15.41 -27.41
C MET A 436 -15.65 16.61 -28.15
N ILE A 437 -15.51 16.50 -29.47
CA ILE A 437 -15.02 17.58 -30.33
C ILE A 437 -16.02 18.74 -30.35
N LEU A 438 -17.32 18.45 -30.51
CA LEU A 438 -18.40 19.45 -30.46
C LEU A 438 -18.40 20.21 -29.14
N ALA A 439 -18.36 19.50 -28.00
CA ALA A 439 -18.26 20.13 -26.69
C ALA A 439 -17.00 21.00 -26.56
N PHE A 440 -15.86 20.55 -27.09
CA PHE A 440 -14.62 21.32 -27.07
C PHE A 440 -14.73 22.62 -27.89
N VAL A 441 -15.22 22.58 -29.13
CA VAL A 441 -15.31 23.78 -29.97
C VAL A 441 -16.34 24.78 -29.43
N GLU A 442 -17.44 24.30 -28.84
CA GLU A 442 -18.43 25.16 -28.17
C GLU A 442 -17.85 25.83 -26.92
N GLU A 443 -17.16 25.07 -26.06
CA GLU A 443 -16.49 25.60 -24.86
C GLU A 443 -15.41 26.63 -25.22
N MET A 444 -14.58 26.34 -26.23
CA MET A 444 -13.55 27.29 -26.70
C MET A 444 -14.14 28.52 -27.37
N GLY A 445 -15.29 28.38 -28.04
CA GLY A 445 -16.00 29.51 -28.63
C GLY A 445 -16.51 30.48 -27.56
N ALA A 446 -17.12 29.94 -26.49
CA ALA A 446 -17.55 30.73 -25.35
C ALA A 446 -16.38 31.35 -24.56
N ALA A 447 -15.24 30.65 -24.45
CA ALA A 447 -14.07 31.10 -23.72
C ALA A 447 -13.18 32.07 -24.52
N LEU A 448 -13.36 32.17 -25.85
CA LEU A 448 -12.47 32.90 -26.77
C LEU A 448 -12.09 34.32 -26.32
N PRO A 449 -13.01 35.15 -25.76
CA PRO A 449 -12.68 36.50 -25.29
C PRO A 449 -11.68 36.51 -24.11
N ALA A 450 -11.64 35.46 -23.30
CA ALA A 450 -10.81 35.35 -22.11
C ALA A 450 -9.45 34.66 -22.37
N LEU A 451 -9.24 34.09 -23.55
CA LEU A 451 -8.01 33.39 -23.90
C LEU A 451 -6.86 34.36 -24.21
N SER A 452 -5.66 33.98 -23.79
CA SER A 452 -4.42 34.67 -24.13
C SER A 452 -4.05 34.50 -25.61
N ASP A 453 -3.15 35.35 -26.11
CA ASP A 453 -2.69 35.26 -27.51
C ASP A 453 -1.95 33.94 -27.80
N GLU A 454 -1.21 33.41 -26.83
CA GLU A 454 -0.57 32.09 -26.94
C GLU A 454 -1.59 30.95 -27.05
N GLU A 455 -2.67 31.01 -26.27
CA GLU A 455 -3.76 30.04 -26.32
C GLU A 455 -4.53 30.12 -27.65
N LYS A 456 -4.81 31.33 -28.14
CA LYS A 456 -5.42 31.55 -29.45
C LYS A 456 -4.53 31.02 -30.58
N ALA A 457 -3.22 31.24 -30.50
CA ALA A 457 -2.27 30.71 -31.47
C ALA A 457 -2.17 29.17 -31.44
N GLU A 458 -2.34 28.55 -30.27
CA GLU A 458 -2.42 27.09 -30.18
C GLU A 458 -3.75 26.57 -30.74
N LEU A 459 -4.88 27.19 -30.39
CA LEU A 459 -6.20 26.85 -30.95
C LEU A 459 -6.22 26.93 -32.47
N SER A 460 -5.61 27.96 -33.07
CA SER A 460 -5.59 28.10 -34.53
C SER A 460 -4.89 26.95 -35.25
N ARG A 461 -3.96 26.25 -34.58
CA ARG A 461 -3.30 25.04 -35.08
C ARG A 461 -4.11 23.77 -34.86
N ARG A 462 -4.95 23.71 -33.81
CA ARG A 462 -5.68 22.49 -33.41
C ARG A 462 -7.09 22.37 -33.99
N LEU A 463 -7.82 23.49 -34.06
CA LEU A 463 -9.16 23.53 -34.64
C LEU A 463 -9.26 22.91 -36.05
N PRO A 464 -8.31 23.10 -36.99
CA PRO A 464 -8.39 22.41 -38.29
C PRO A 464 -8.48 20.88 -38.16
N GLU A 465 -7.62 20.25 -37.35
CA GLU A 465 -7.65 18.80 -37.12
C GLU A 465 -8.99 18.35 -36.50
N CYS A 466 -9.55 19.15 -35.59
CA CYS A 466 -10.86 18.89 -34.99
C CYS A 466 -11.99 18.88 -36.05
N TYR A 467 -12.00 19.86 -36.95
CA TYR A 467 -13.02 19.98 -37.98
C TYR A 467 -12.89 18.93 -39.08
N GLU A 468 -11.66 18.56 -39.46
CA GLU A 468 -11.40 17.44 -40.37
C GLU A 468 -12.00 16.14 -39.81
N ARG A 469 -11.75 15.85 -38.54
CA ARG A 469 -12.32 14.67 -37.86
C ARG A 469 -13.85 14.70 -37.78
N LEU A 470 -14.46 15.87 -37.60
CA LEU A 470 -15.92 16.02 -37.67
C LEU A 470 -16.45 15.76 -39.09
N GLY A 471 -15.70 16.15 -40.12
CA GLY A 471 -16.00 15.84 -41.52
C GLY A 471 -16.02 14.34 -41.79
N GLU A 472 -14.98 13.61 -41.35
CA GLU A 472 -14.90 12.14 -41.46
C GLU A 472 -16.08 11.44 -40.77
N GLU A 473 -16.48 11.92 -39.58
CA GLU A 473 -17.61 11.37 -38.84
C GLU A 473 -18.94 11.62 -39.55
N ALA A 474 -19.10 12.78 -40.19
CA ALA A 474 -20.25 13.09 -41.03
C ALA A 474 -20.30 12.23 -42.30
N GLU A 475 -19.15 11.96 -42.94
CA GLU A 475 -19.04 11.06 -44.10
C GLU A 475 -19.41 9.62 -43.74
N ALA A 476 -19.08 9.19 -42.53
CA ALA A 476 -19.52 7.90 -41.97
C ALA A 476 -21.02 7.86 -41.63
N GLY A 477 -21.79 8.92 -41.92
CA GLY A 477 -23.23 9.00 -41.71
C GLY A 477 -23.65 9.37 -40.28
N LYS A 478 -22.72 9.82 -39.42
CA LYS A 478 -23.07 10.27 -38.06
C LYS A 478 -23.62 11.71 -38.09
N GLN A 479 -24.49 12.02 -37.15
CA GLN A 479 -25.00 13.38 -37.00
C GLN A 479 -23.97 14.28 -36.32
N VAL A 480 -23.69 15.43 -36.94
CA VAL A 480 -22.75 16.45 -36.43
C VAL A 480 -23.50 17.79 -36.31
N PRO A 481 -24.21 18.03 -35.18
CA PRO A 481 -24.99 19.25 -34.96
C PRO A 481 -24.11 20.39 -34.45
N LEU A 482 -23.29 20.96 -35.32
CA LEU A 482 -22.40 22.07 -34.98
C LEU A 482 -23.18 23.35 -34.67
N ALA A 483 -22.89 24.00 -33.55
CA ALA A 483 -23.64 25.17 -33.07
C ALA A 483 -23.04 26.50 -33.55
N SER A 484 -23.91 27.50 -33.76
CA SER A 484 -23.51 28.92 -33.78
C SER A 484 -22.83 29.26 -32.45
N GLY A 485 -21.74 30.02 -32.51
CA GLY A 485 -20.85 30.31 -31.38
C GLY A 485 -19.66 29.37 -31.22
N SER A 486 -19.59 28.25 -31.95
CA SER A 486 -18.43 27.32 -31.88
C SER A 486 -17.15 27.98 -32.39
N ALA A 487 -16.02 27.73 -31.73
CA ALA A 487 -14.72 28.21 -32.17
C ALA A 487 -14.31 27.58 -33.50
N VAL A 488 -13.90 28.43 -34.44
CA VAL A 488 -13.38 28.04 -35.75
C VAL A 488 -12.11 28.82 -36.03
N ALA A 489 -11.14 28.17 -36.64
CA ALA A 489 -9.95 28.87 -37.11
C ALA A 489 -10.17 29.33 -38.56
N ALA A 490 -9.77 30.56 -38.84
CA ALA A 490 -9.98 31.24 -40.11
C ALA A 490 -8.69 31.94 -40.55
N MET A 491 -8.59 32.26 -41.84
CA MET A 491 -7.51 33.04 -42.43
C MET A 491 -7.96 34.49 -42.61
N SER A 492 -7.09 35.41 -42.22
CA SER A 492 -7.20 36.85 -42.51
C SER A 492 -5.82 37.35 -42.93
N SER A 493 -5.72 37.92 -44.14
CA SER A 493 -4.46 38.50 -44.65
C SER A 493 -3.25 37.55 -44.57
N GLY A 494 -3.46 36.25 -44.85
CA GLY A 494 -2.41 35.23 -44.78
C GLY A 494 -2.01 34.81 -43.35
N ARG A 495 -2.75 35.23 -42.32
CA ARG A 495 -2.56 34.81 -40.92
C ARG A 495 -3.73 33.99 -40.41
N ALA A 496 -3.44 32.91 -39.69
CA ALA A 496 -4.45 32.12 -39.01
C ALA A 496 -4.92 32.84 -37.73
N VAL A 497 -6.23 33.09 -37.66
CA VAL A 497 -6.93 33.67 -36.51
C VAL A 497 -7.98 32.67 -35.99
N VAL A 498 -8.44 32.87 -34.76
CA VAL A 498 -9.55 32.09 -34.19
C VAL A 498 -10.74 33.01 -33.99
N THR A 499 -11.90 32.58 -34.45
CA THR A 499 -13.18 33.29 -34.33
C THR A 499 -14.29 32.30 -33.97
N THR A 500 -15.54 32.73 -33.97
CA THR A 500 -16.71 31.89 -33.73
C THR A 500 -17.61 31.79 -34.95
N ILE A 501 -18.35 30.68 -35.07
CA ILE A 501 -19.40 30.55 -36.08
C ILE A 501 -20.50 31.57 -35.76
N GLY A 502 -20.89 32.37 -36.76
CA GLY A 502 -21.81 33.50 -36.60
C GLY A 502 -21.13 34.86 -36.60
N GLU A 503 -19.79 34.90 -36.59
CA GLU A 503 -19.01 36.11 -36.89
C GLU A 503 -19.39 36.68 -38.27
N PRO A 504 -19.87 37.94 -38.39
CA PRO A 504 -20.35 38.50 -39.66
C PRO A 504 -19.31 38.54 -40.80
N ALA A 505 -18.02 38.58 -40.47
CA ALA A 505 -16.92 38.51 -41.43
C ALA A 505 -16.56 37.07 -41.88
N LEU A 506 -17.03 36.03 -41.16
CA LEU A 506 -16.73 34.63 -41.47
C LEU A 506 -17.54 34.14 -42.68
N ARG A 507 -16.85 33.80 -43.77
CA ARG A 507 -17.46 33.33 -45.03
C ARG A 507 -16.54 32.36 -45.75
N MET A 508 -17.10 31.34 -46.38
CA MET A 508 -16.33 30.46 -47.27
C MET A 508 -16.08 31.16 -48.60
N LEU A 509 -14.82 31.19 -49.07
CA LEU A 509 -14.41 31.79 -50.34
C LEU A 509 -14.74 30.93 -51.57
N GLU A 510 -15.91 30.32 -51.57
CA GLU A 510 -16.44 29.48 -52.65
C GLU A 510 -17.58 30.19 -53.39
N PRO A 511 -17.65 30.12 -54.74
CA PRO A 511 -16.68 29.51 -55.66
C PRO A 511 -15.43 30.39 -55.88
N PRO A 512 -14.30 29.81 -56.32
CA PRO A 512 -13.04 30.53 -56.52
C PRO A 512 -13.16 31.74 -57.46
N GLY A 513 -13.98 31.63 -58.50
CA GLY A 513 -14.20 32.73 -59.45
C GLY A 513 -14.78 34.00 -58.81
N LEU A 514 -15.56 33.88 -57.73
CA LEU A 514 -16.00 35.05 -56.96
C LEU A 514 -14.90 35.54 -56.02
N ALA A 515 -14.12 34.64 -55.43
CA ALA A 515 -13.02 35.01 -54.54
C ALA A 515 -11.94 35.82 -55.27
N GLU A 516 -11.59 35.45 -56.50
CA GLU A 516 -10.65 36.18 -57.37
C GLU A 516 -11.10 37.61 -57.69
N THR A 517 -12.41 37.87 -57.59
CA THR A 517 -12.99 39.20 -57.84
C THR A 517 -13.03 40.07 -56.60
N LEU A 518 -12.50 39.63 -55.45
CA LEU A 518 -12.34 40.47 -54.26
C LEU A 518 -11.12 41.38 -54.44
N SER A 519 -11.17 42.60 -53.89
CA SER A 519 -9.95 43.42 -53.80
C SER A 519 -9.10 42.95 -52.62
N ASP A 520 -7.78 43.18 -52.64
CA ASP A 520 -6.89 42.82 -51.53
C ASP A 520 -7.44 43.31 -50.17
N ALA A 521 -7.91 44.57 -50.12
CA ALA A 521 -8.49 45.16 -48.91
C ALA A 521 -9.82 44.51 -48.45
N THR A 522 -10.62 43.98 -49.37
CA THR A 522 -11.87 43.27 -49.05
C THR A 522 -11.60 41.82 -48.66
N SER A 523 -10.64 41.19 -49.34
CA SER A 523 -10.15 39.84 -49.02
C SER A 523 -9.49 39.79 -47.65
N ASP A 524 -8.77 40.85 -47.26
CA ASP A 524 -8.16 41.00 -45.94
C ASP A 524 -9.19 41.11 -44.81
N ALA A 525 -10.35 41.69 -45.14
CA ALA A 525 -11.43 41.99 -44.20
C ALA A 525 -12.46 40.84 -44.07
N THR A 526 -12.37 39.82 -44.90
CA THR A 526 -13.13 38.57 -44.79
C THR A 526 -12.33 37.50 -44.05
N LEU A 527 -13.03 36.67 -43.26
CA LEU A 527 -12.45 35.53 -42.57
C LEU A 527 -12.86 34.26 -43.32
N ASP A 528 -11.92 33.67 -44.05
CA ASP A 528 -12.13 32.37 -44.68
C ASP A 528 -11.87 31.29 -43.63
N PRO A 529 -12.85 30.46 -43.21
CA PRO A 529 -12.53 29.31 -42.37
C PRO A 529 -11.38 28.54 -43.04
N LEU A 530 -10.29 28.29 -42.29
CA LEU A 530 -8.95 27.82 -42.73
C LEU A 530 -8.82 27.15 -44.12
N PRO A 531 -7.73 27.39 -44.86
CA PRO A 531 -7.61 27.19 -46.32
C PRO A 531 -7.35 25.72 -46.75
N GLY A 532 -7.76 24.73 -45.94
CA GLY A 532 -7.60 23.29 -46.20
C GLY A 532 -8.88 22.56 -46.62
N PHE A 533 -10.00 23.27 -46.78
CA PHE A 533 -11.32 22.68 -47.07
C PHE A 533 -11.48 22.11 -48.50
N ASP A 534 -10.45 22.18 -49.34
CA ASP A 534 -10.39 21.67 -50.71
C ASP A 534 -10.67 20.16 -50.89
N ARG A 535 -11.02 19.39 -49.84
CA ARG A 535 -11.03 17.93 -49.89
C ARG A 535 -12.29 17.20 -49.41
N SER A 536 -13.27 17.86 -48.75
CA SER A 536 -14.52 17.17 -48.38
C SER A 536 -15.77 18.05 -48.58
N PRO A 537 -16.59 17.75 -49.60
CA PRO A 537 -17.93 18.33 -49.77
C PRO A 537 -18.85 18.11 -48.55
N THR A 538 -18.52 17.15 -47.69
CA THR A 538 -19.31 16.84 -46.49
C THR A 538 -19.05 17.83 -45.36
N LEU A 539 -17.80 18.26 -45.16
CA LEU A 539 -17.47 19.26 -44.14
C LEU A 539 -18.02 20.65 -44.48
N ALA A 540 -17.96 21.06 -45.75
CA ALA A 540 -18.61 22.28 -46.23
C ALA A 540 -20.13 22.29 -45.90
N ARG A 541 -20.80 21.14 -46.05
CA ARG A 541 -22.21 20.97 -45.67
C ARG A 541 -22.45 21.05 -44.18
N VAL A 542 -21.52 20.59 -43.34
CA VAL A 542 -21.61 20.75 -41.88
C VAL A 542 -21.52 22.23 -41.51
N LEU A 543 -20.62 23.00 -42.15
CA LEU A 543 -20.48 24.45 -41.94
C LEU A 543 -21.70 25.23 -42.44
N TRP A 544 -22.23 24.92 -43.62
CA TRP A 544 -23.49 25.51 -44.12
C TRP A 544 -24.66 25.24 -43.16
N ALA A 545 -24.77 23.99 -42.67
CA ALA A 545 -25.81 23.62 -41.71
C ALA A 545 -25.66 24.33 -40.36
N ALA A 546 -24.45 24.79 -40.02
CA ALA A 546 -24.17 25.62 -38.84
C ALA A 546 -24.36 27.12 -39.10
N GLY A 547 -24.70 27.52 -40.34
CA GLY A 547 -24.99 28.90 -40.72
C GLY A 547 -23.80 29.69 -41.29
N VAL A 548 -22.69 29.04 -41.66
CA VAL A 548 -21.56 29.73 -42.32
C VAL A 548 -21.91 30.01 -43.79
N PRO A 549 -22.00 31.27 -44.24
CA PRO A 549 -22.32 31.60 -45.63
C PRO A 549 -21.11 31.43 -46.56
N ASP A 550 -21.36 31.19 -47.84
CA ASP A 550 -20.34 31.31 -48.90
C ASP A 550 -20.57 32.58 -49.74
N LEU A 551 -19.74 32.81 -50.76
CA LEU A 551 -19.87 34.00 -51.61
C LEU A 551 -21.15 33.99 -52.45
N LEU A 552 -21.70 32.83 -52.81
CA LEU A 552 -22.97 32.72 -53.55
C LEU A 552 -24.17 33.13 -52.70
N THR A 553 -24.12 32.99 -51.38
CA THR A 553 -25.18 33.47 -50.48
C THR A 553 -25.38 34.98 -50.57
N VAL A 554 -24.34 35.73 -50.95
CA VAL A 554 -24.36 37.20 -51.06
C VAL A 554 -24.14 37.72 -52.48
N PHE A 555 -24.18 36.83 -53.47
CA PHE A 555 -24.11 37.18 -54.89
C PHE A 555 -25.52 37.29 -55.49
N ALA A 556 -25.93 38.51 -55.81
CA ALA A 556 -27.18 38.79 -56.49
C ALA A 556 -26.98 38.70 -58.01
N ILE A 557 -27.44 37.60 -58.61
CA ILE A 557 -27.44 37.39 -60.07
C ILE A 557 -28.37 38.41 -60.74
N GLU A 558 -27.83 39.25 -61.62
CA GLU A 558 -28.57 40.23 -62.42
C GLU A 558 -28.81 39.72 -63.85
N ALA A 559 -27.87 38.95 -64.41
CA ALA A 559 -27.98 38.36 -65.74
C ALA A 559 -27.25 37.01 -65.80
N VAL A 560 -27.73 36.12 -66.68
CA VAL A 560 -27.11 34.82 -66.96
C VAL A 560 -26.82 34.72 -68.45
N THR A 561 -25.57 34.38 -68.80
CA THR A 561 -25.13 34.17 -70.18
C THR A 561 -24.89 32.67 -70.41
N PRO A 562 -25.83 31.97 -71.07
CA PRO A 562 -25.67 30.56 -71.40
C PRO A 562 -24.70 30.36 -72.57
N GLY A 563 -23.88 29.31 -72.50
CA GLY A 563 -23.12 28.79 -73.64
C GLY A 563 -24.00 28.02 -74.64
N PRO A 564 -23.39 27.31 -75.61
CA PRO A 564 -24.12 26.47 -76.55
C PRO A 564 -25.03 25.45 -75.86
N GLU A 565 -26.28 25.35 -76.32
CA GLU A 565 -27.27 24.42 -75.77
C GLU A 565 -26.96 22.98 -76.20
N ARG A 566 -27.06 22.06 -75.24
CA ARG A 566 -26.84 20.62 -75.41
C ARG A 566 -28.15 19.88 -75.56
N ALA A 567 -28.71 19.95 -76.77
CA ALA A 567 -29.98 19.31 -77.11
C ALA A 567 -29.97 17.78 -76.90
N ASP A 568 -28.79 17.15 -76.94
CA ASP A 568 -28.59 15.72 -76.65
C ASP A 568 -28.91 15.33 -75.20
N LEU A 569 -28.88 16.28 -74.26
CA LEU A 569 -29.15 16.06 -72.84
C LEU A 569 -30.54 16.58 -72.39
N ALA A 570 -31.38 17.05 -73.33
CA ALA A 570 -32.66 17.68 -73.02
C ALA A 570 -33.63 16.75 -72.28
N ALA A 571 -33.70 15.46 -72.69
CA ALA A 571 -34.60 14.49 -72.06
C ALA A 571 -34.24 14.19 -70.59
N GLU A 572 -32.94 14.14 -70.27
CA GLU A 572 -32.44 13.94 -68.91
C GLU A 572 -32.72 15.17 -68.03
N ALA A 573 -32.57 16.37 -68.60
CA ALA A 573 -32.86 17.62 -67.92
C ALA A 573 -34.36 17.82 -67.64
N ASP A 574 -35.23 17.45 -68.59
CA ASP A 574 -36.68 17.49 -68.40
C ASP A 574 -37.13 16.50 -67.33
N ALA A 575 -36.54 15.30 -67.29
CA ALA A 575 -36.82 14.30 -66.25
C ALA A 575 -36.41 14.81 -64.85
N LEU A 576 -35.21 15.40 -64.74
CA LEU A 576 -34.75 16.03 -63.50
C LEU A 576 -35.64 17.20 -63.09
N HIS A 577 -35.98 18.10 -64.02
CA HIS A 577 -36.84 19.25 -63.79
C HIS A 577 -38.24 18.85 -63.31
N ALA A 578 -38.85 17.84 -63.93
CA ALA A 578 -40.15 17.32 -63.51
C ALA A 578 -40.09 16.74 -62.08
N ALA A 579 -39.03 16.01 -61.75
CA ALA A 579 -38.86 15.41 -60.44
C ALA A 579 -38.63 16.46 -59.33
N LEU A 580 -37.83 17.50 -59.61
CA LEU A 580 -37.64 18.61 -58.69
C LEU A 580 -38.89 19.50 -58.58
N GLY A 581 -39.55 19.78 -59.71
CA GLY A 581 -40.74 20.64 -59.80
C GLY A 581 -41.96 20.08 -59.08
N ALA A 582 -42.09 18.75 -59.03
CA ALA A 582 -43.14 18.07 -58.26
C ALA A 582 -43.08 18.38 -56.76
N VAL A 583 -41.92 18.81 -56.24
CA VAL A 583 -41.68 19.05 -54.83
C VAL A 583 -41.39 20.52 -54.50
N LEU A 584 -40.60 21.21 -55.34
CA LEU A 584 -40.17 22.58 -55.11
C LEU A 584 -41.02 23.62 -55.85
N GLY A 585 -41.90 23.20 -56.77
CA GLY A 585 -42.79 24.09 -57.51
C GLY A 585 -42.04 25.17 -58.29
N ASP A 586 -42.52 26.41 -58.21
CA ASP A 586 -41.99 27.54 -58.99
C ASP A 586 -40.51 27.87 -58.70
N ALA A 587 -39.94 27.36 -57.59
CA ALA A 587 -38.55 27.62 -57.21
C ALA A 587 -37.51 27.04 -58.19
N VAL A 588 -37.88 26.02 -58.99
CA VAL A 588 -37.03 25.46 -60.06
C VAL A 588 -37.29 26.10 -61.42
N GLY A 589 -38.15 27.11 -61.52
CA GLY A 589 -38.53 27.73 -62.79
C GLY A 589 -39.47 26.85 -63.64
N ALA A 590 -39.98 27.41 -64.74
CA ALA A 590 -40.97 26.79 -65.60
C ALA A 590 -40.41 25.73 -66.56
N ARG A 591 -39.09 25.71 -66.80
CA ARG A 591 -38.39 24.76 -67.69
C ARG A 591 -36.91 24.64 -67.32
N ALA A 592 -36.25 23.55 -67.75
CA ALA A 592 -34.80 23.39 -67.65
C ALA A 592 -34.11 23.37 -69.01
N ARG A 593 -32.85 23.81 -69.05
CA ARG A 593 -31.99 23.85 -70.24
C ARG A 593 -30.56 23.47 -69.86
N VAL A 594 -29.91 22.65 -70.69
CA VAL A 594 -28.52 22.23 -70.48
C VAL A 594 -27.60 22.95 -71.46
N VAL A 595 -26.53 23.55 -70.97
CA VAL A 595 -25.57 24.34 -71.74
C VAL A 595 -24.13 23.94 -71.39
N ASP A 596 -23.21 24.01 -72.36
CA ASP A 596 -21.82 23.59 -72.14
C ASP A 596 -21.09 24.40 -71.04
N GLY A 597 -21.50 25.65 -70.83
CA GLY A 597 -21.01 26.52 -69.76
C GLY A 597 -22.03 27.58 -69.41
N LEU A 598 -21.97 28.10 -68.18
CA LEU A 598 -22.94 29.03 -67.64
C LEU A 598 -22.22 30.14 -66.85
N VAL A 599 -22.30 31.37 -67.34
CA VAL A 599 -21.70 32.53 -66.69
C VAL A 599 -22.79 33.41 -66.09
N ALA A 600 -22.69 33.75 -64.81
CA ALA A 600 -23.57 34.69 -64.15
C ALA A 600 -22.87 36.02 -63.89
N ARG A 601 -23.58 37.12 -64.17
CA ARG A 601 -23.17 38.49 -63.88
C ARG A 601 -24.06 39.05 -62.77
N GLY A 602 -23.46 39.73 -61.80
CA GLY A 602 -24.22 40.24 -60.66
C GLY A 602 -23.48 41.20 -59.74
N LYS A 603 -24.09 41.44 -58.58
CA LYS A 603 -23.54 42.24 -57.48
C LYS A 603 -23.16 41.36 -56.31
N LEU A 604 -22.00 41.61 -55.72
CA LEU A 604 -21.52 40.94 -54.51
C LEU A 604 -21.61 41.91 -53.33
N GLU A 605 -22.35 41.54 -52.27
CA GLU A 605 -22.56 42.37 -51.08
C GLU A 605 -21.89 41.76 -49.85
N LEU A 606 -20.91 42.45 -49.26
CA LEU A 606 -20.10 41.93 -48.15
C LEU A 606 -20.21 42.83 -46.94
N ASN A 607 -20.17 42.22 -45.75
CA ASN A 607 -20.00 42.94 -44.49
C ASN A 607 -18.53 42.87 -44.10
N VAL A 608 -17.87 44.03 -44.03
CA VAL A 608 -16.45 44.16 -43.67
C VAL A 608 -16.31 44.98 -42.38
N PRO A 609 -15.36 44.65 -41.49
CA PRO A 609 -15.10 45.44 -40.29
C PRO A 609 -14.81 46.92 -40.62
N GLY A 610 -15.36 47.84 -39.84
CA GLY A 610 -15.13 49.28 -39.93
C GLY A 610 -13.83 49.74 -39.23
N ASP A 611 -13.47 51.01 -39.41
CA ASP A 611 -12.20 51.58 -38.89
C ASP A 611 -12.13 51.70 -37.35
N THR A 612 -13.23 51.45 -36.64
CA THR A 612 -13.34 51.55 -35.18
C THR A 612 -13.20 50.16 -34.55
N ALA A 613 -12.41 50.05 -33.47
CA ALA A 613 -12.06 48.79 -32.81
C ALA A 613 -13.23 48.06 -32.09
N GLN A 614 -14.48 48.39 -32.43
CA GLN A 614 -15.67 47.99 -31.68
C GLN A 614 -16.82 47.60 -32.62
N GLY A 615 -16.74 46.41 -33.22
CA GLY A 615 -17.89 45.67 -33.76
C GLY A 615 -18.74 46.32 -34.86
N ASP A 616 -18.34 47.47 -35.41
CA ASP A 616 -19.04 48.13 -36.51
C ASP A 616 -18.66 47.43 -37.82
N TYR A 617 -19.65 46.91 -38.56
CA TYR A 617 -19.47 46.39 -39.92
C TYR A 617 -20.00 47.40 -40.93
N ARG A 618 -19.24 47.63 -42.00
CA ARG A 618 -19.68 48.41 -43.17
C ARG A 618 -20.04 47.46 -44.31
N SER A 619 -21.05 47.82 -45.08
CA SER A 619 -21.40 47.11 -46.31
C SER A 619 -20.47 47.55 -47.44
N ALA A 620 -19.71 46.61 -48.00
CA ALA A 620 -18.95 46.77 -49.23
C ALA A 620 -19.69 46.07 -50.37
N SER A 621 -19.97 46.77 -51.45
CA SER A 621 -20.61 46.18 -52.63
C SER A 621 -19.70 46.28 -53.84
N ARG A 622 -19.58 45.19 -54.59
CA ARG A 622 -18.91 45.17 -55.90
C ARG A 622 -19.95 44.85 -56.97
N SER A 623 -20.09 45.75 -57.92
CA SER A 623 -20.99 45.57 -59.06
C SER A 623 -20.24 45.00 -60.25
N ASP A 624 -20.97 44.35 -61.16
CA ASP A 624 -20.45 43.79 -62.41
C ASP A 624 -19.41 42.66 -62.21
N VAL A 625 -19.66 41.80 -61.22
CA VAL A 625 -18.86 40.60 -60.97
C VAL A 625 -19.38 39.48 -61.86
N GLN A 626 -18.47 38.73 -62.49
CA GLN A 626 -18.80 37.57 -63.31
C GLN A 626 -18.18 36.31 -62.72
N THR A 627 -18.93 35.21 -62.71
CA THR A 627 -18.45 33.90 -62.29
C THR A 627 -19.11 32.80 -63.10
N GLU A 628 -18.39 31.70 -63.31
CA GLU A 628 -18.97 30.46 -63.81
C GLU A 628 -19.80 29.78 -62.72
N LEU A 629 -20.92 29.17 -63.10
CA LEU A 629 -21.82 28.42 -62.20
C LEU A 629 -22.16 27.07 -62.81
N ALA A 630 -22.39 26.05 -61.97
CA ALA A 630 -22.88 24.76 -62.43
C ALA A 630 -24.40 24.78 -62.73
N ALA A 631 -25.16 25.63 -62.01
CA ALA A 631 -26.58 25.83 -62.22
C ALA A 631 -27.04 27.22 -61.78
N ALA A 632 -28.09 27.75 -62.41
CA ALA A 632 -28.76 28.99 -61.99
C ALA A 632 -30.23 29.00 -62.39
N VAL A 633 -31.09 29.56 -61.54
CA VAL A 633 -32.49 29.87 -61.89
C VAL A 633 -32.57 31.36 -62.27
N HIS A 634 -32.88 31.65 -63.53
CA HIS A 634 -32.98 33.02 -64.03
C HIS A 634 -34.09 33.12 -65.09
N GLU A 635 -34.89 34.19 -65.02
CA GLU A 635 -36.05 34.43 -65.91
C GLU A 635 -36.97 33.20 -66.08
N GLY A 636 -37.23 32.49 -64.98
CA GLY A 636 -38.10 31.31 -64.98
C GLY A 636 -37.52 30.08 -65.69
N THR A 637 -36.21 30.04 -65.97
CA THR A 637 -35.51 28.87 -66.54
C THR A 637 -34.43 28.38 -65.58
N LEU A 638 -34.38 27.07 -65.33
CA LEU A 638 -33.27 26.40 -64.65
C LEU A 638 -32.19 26.05 -65.67
N TRP A 639 -31.11 26.83 -65.67
CA TRP A 639 -29.93 26.57 -66.49
C TRP A 639 -29.02 25.59 -65.77
N LEU A 640 -28.59 24.55 -66.47
CA LEU A 640 -27.75 23.47 -65.95
C LEU A 640 -26.54 23.27 -66.87
N THR A 641 -25.39 22.91 -66.29
CA THR A 641 -24.28 22.33 -67.05
C THR A 641 -24.39 20.79 -67.08
N PRO A 642 -23.69 20.10 -68.01
CA PRO A 642 -23.60 18.63 -67.98
C PRO A 642 -23.04 18.07 -66.66
N GLU A 643 -22.32 18.89 -65.89
CA GLU A 643 -21.81 18.53 -64.57
C GLU A 643 -22.93 18.54 -63.52
N ALA A 644 -23.73 19.62 -63.45
CA ALA A 644 -24.86 19.71 -62.54
C ALA A 644 -25.94 18.65 -62.82
N LEU A 645 -26.08 18.24 -64.07
CA LEU A 645 -26.96 17.15 -64.45
C LEU A 645 -26.48 15.78 -63.94
N ARG A 646 -25.15 15.53 -64.03
CA ARG A 646 -24.53 14.29 -63.52
C ARG A 646 -24.44 14.25 -62.00
N ALA A 647 -24.29 15.42 -61.37
CA ALA A 647 -24.21 15.59 -59.92
C ALA A 647 -25.26 16.61 -59.45
N PRO A 648 -26.54 16.21 -59.29
CA PRO A 648 -27.64 17.12 -58.93
C PRO A 648 -27.39 17.95 -57.67
N VAL A 649 -26.52 17.52 -56.76
CA VAL A 649 -26.09 18.28 -55.57
C VAL A 649 -25.57 19.69 -55.91
N LEU A 650 -24.94 19.86 -57.08
CA LEU A 650 -24.42 21.16 -57.55
C LEU A 650 -25.52 22.18 -57.87
N ILE A 651 -26.79 21.75 -57.91
CA ILE A 651 -27.95 22.61 -58.13
C ILE A 651 -28.37 23.32 -56.84
N ALA A 652 -27.96 22.82 -55.66
CA ALA A 652 -28.39 23.36 -54.37
C ALA A 652 -28.21 24.89 -54.21
N PRO A 653 -27.08 25.50 -54.64
CA PRO A 653 -26.91 26.95 -54.53
C PRO A 653 -27.92 27.76 -55.35
N ALA A 654 -28.39 27.22 -56.48
CA ALA A 654 -29.40 27.87 -57.33
C ALA A 654 -30.80 27.85 -56.71
N LEU A 655 -31.10 26.85 -55.87
CA LEU A 655 -32.43 26.63 -55.29
C LEU A 655 -32.60 27.19 -53.88
N ALA A 656 -31.49 27.40 -53.15
CA ALA A 656 -31.53 27.89 -51.78
C ALA A 656 -30.37 28.87 -51.49
N ARG A 657 -30.73 30.14 -51.26
CA ARG A 657 -29.76 31.20 -50.90
C ARG A 657 -29.28 31.09 -49.45
N ASP A 658 -30.19 30.80 -48.53
CA ASP A 658 -29.90 30.62 -47.10
C ASP A 658 -28.99 29.39 -46.86
N PRO A 659 -27.89 29.51 -46.08
CA PRO A 659 -26.91 28.42 -45.89
C PRO A 659 -27.53 27.14 -45.30
N GLU A 660 -28.39 27.25 -44.29
CA GLU A 660 -29.02 26.08 -43.65
C GLU A 660 -29.93 25.34 -44.64
N ARG A 661 -30.77 26.09 -45.37
CA ARG A 661 -31.63 25.52 -46.42
C ARG A 661 -30.79 24.91 -47.54
N ARG A 662 -29.69 25.53 -47.93
CA ARG A 662 -28.78 25.01 -48.95
C ARG A 662 -28.19 23.67 -48.55
N ALA A 663 -27.73 23.54 -47.30
CA ALA A 663 -27.23 22.26 -46.78
C ALA A 663 -28.31 21.17 -46.82
N ALA A 664 -29.54 21.49 -46.42
CA ALA A 664 -30.67 20.56 -46.46
C ALA A 664 -31.03 20.15 -47.89
N THR A 665 -31.07 21.11 -48.83
CA THR A 665 -31.30 20.88 -50.25
C THR A 665 -30.21 20.04 -50.88
N ALA A 666 -28.94 20.29 -50.56
CA ALA A 666 -27.80 19.50 -51.05
C ALA A 666 -27.87 18.03 -50.60
N ARG A 667 -28.18 17.77 -49.31
CA ARG A 667 -28.38 16.40 -48.80
C ARG A 667 -29.56 15.69 -49.47
N TRP A 668 -30.64 16.43 -49.69
CA TRP A 668 -31.84 15.91 -50.37
C TRP A 668 -31.56 15.55 -51.83
N LEU A 669 -30.81 16.40 -52.55
CA LEU A 669 -30.40 16.14 -53.93
C LEU A 669 -29.48 14.91 -54.03
N GLU A 670 -28.52 14.77 -53.12
CA GLU A 670 -27.58 13.64 -53.08
C GLU A 670 -28.27 12.30 -52.73
N ALA A 671 -29.31 12.31 -51.90
CA ALA A 671 -30.03 11.10 -51.50
C ALA A 671 -30.76 10.40 -52.67
N GLY A 672 -31.03 11.11 -53.78
CA GLY A 672 -31.67 10.56 -54.99
C GLY A 672 -33.15 10.17 -54.86
N ASP A 673 -33.74 10.22 -53.66
CA ASP A 673 -35.18 10.05 -53.42
C ASP A 673 -35.86 11.41 -53.19
N TRP A 674 -36.33 12.00 -54.30
CA TRP A 674 -36.89 13.35 -54.32
C TRP A 674 -38.40 13.39 -54.08
N ALA A 675 -39.01 12.35 -53.50
CA ALA A 675 -40.46 12.27 -53.33
C ALA A 675 -41.05 13.26 -52.29
N ARG A 676 -40.22 13.89 -51.45
CA ARG A 676 -40.64 14.80 -50.37
C ARG A 676 -39.69 15.98 -50.24
N ALA A 677 -40.23 17.16 -49.92
CA ALA A 677 -39.45 18.38 -49.75
C ALA A 677 -38.40 18.26 -48.63
N PRO A 678 -37.23 18.92 -48.75
CA PRO A 678 -36.21 18.93 -47.72
C PRO A 678 -36.78 19.53 -46.43
N LYS A 679 -36.84 18.72 -45.36
CA LYS A 679 -37.24 19.20 -44.03
C LYS A 679 -36.11 20.04 -43.43
N ARG A 680 -36.46 21.19 -42.87
CA ARG A 680 -35.53 22.01 -42.08
C ARG A 680 -34.97 21.15 -40.95
N VAL A 681 -33.67 21.21 -40.71
CA VAL A 681 -33.07 20.63 -39.50
C VAL A 681 -33.50 21.52 -38.34
N THR A 682 -34.69 21.28 -37.79
CA THR A 682 -35.13 21.96 -36.59
C THR A 682 -34.34 21.36 -35.43
N ARG A 683 -33.34 22.11 -34.95
CA ARG A 683 -32.74 21.90 -33.64
C ARG A 683 -33.88 21.91 -32.63
N ALA A 684 -34.00 20.87 -31.81
CA ALA A 684 -34.86 20.91 -30.64
C ALA A 684 -34.30 22.00 -29.71
N VAL A 685 -34.92 23.18 -29.76
CA VAL A 685 -34.67 24.24 -28.78
C VAL A 685 -35.38 23.77 -27.52
N GLU A 686 -34.61 23.25 -26.57
CA GLU A 686 -35.08 23.21 -25.18
C GLU A 686 -35.38 24.66 -24.75
N PRO A 687 -36.53 24.91 -24.11
CA PRO A 687 -36.91 26.28 -23.75
C PRO A 687 -35.86 26.87 -22.80
N GLU A 688 -35.39 28.07 -23.15
CA GLU A 688 -34.51 28.90 -22.32
C GLU A 688 -35.05 28.94 -20.90
N ALA A 689 -34.30 28.34 -19.97
CA ALA A 689 -34.52 28.54 -18.56
C ALA A 689 -34.15 29.97 -18.21
N GLU A 690 -35.17 30.76 -17.86
CA GLU A 690 -35.02 32.10 -17.28
C GLU A 690 -33.93 32.12 -16.18
N PRO A 691 -33.18 33.24 -16.06
CA PRO A 691 -32.18 33.40 -15.02
C PRO A 691 -32.87 33.42 -13.65
N LYS A 692 -32.84 32.29 -12.95
CA LYS A 692 -33.26 32.21 -11.55
C LYS A 692 -32.24 32.91 -10.67
N LYS A 693 -32.71 34.04 -10.15
CA LYS A 693 -32.18 34.81 -9.03
C LYS A 693 -31.54 33.92 -7.96
N ALA A 694 -30.35 34.35 -7.52
CA ALA A 694 -29.68 33.89 -6.32
C ALA A 694 -30.68 33.74 -5.16
N SER A 695 -30.70 32.57 -4.52
CA SER A 695 -31.48 32.36 -3.30
C SER A 695 -30.60 31.87 -2.14
N LEU A 696 -30.56 32.75 -1.16
CA LEU A 696 -30.60 32.54 0.30
C LEU A 696 -29.46 31.80 1.03
N TRP A 697 -28.65 30.95 0.41
CA TRP A 697 -27.51 30.32 1.12
C TRP A 697 -26.16 31.04 0.95
N GLU A 698 -26.09 32.02 0.03
CA GLU A 698 -25.02 33.04 -0.01
C GLU A 698 -25.19 34.15 1.05
N ARG A 699 -26.11 33.98 2.02
CA ARG A 699 -26.40 34.96 3.08
C ARG A 699 -26.21 34.47 4.52
N ILE A 700 -25.66 33.27 4.74
CA ILE A 700 -25.32 32.79 6.09
C ILE A 700 -23.91 32.19 6.08
N GLY A 701 -22.92 33.04 5.80
CA GLY A 701 -21.48 32.69 5.87
C GLY A 701 -20.65 33.88 6.38
N ARG A 702 -21.27 34.78 7.14
CA ARG A 702 -20.67 36.05 7.56
C ARG A 702 -21.03 36.41 9.01
N VAL A 703 -20.77 35.50 9.94
CA VAL A 703 -20.56 35.78 11.38
C VAL A 703 -19.61 34.69 11.90
N PHE A 704 -18.58 35.09 12.64
CA PHE A 704 -17.47 34.30 13.23
C PHE A 704 -16.16 34.23 12.42
N SER A 705 -15.70 35.39 11.96
CA SER A 705 -14.27 35.74 11.96
C SER A 705 -14.02 36.78 13.06
N GLY A 706 -13.21 36.46 14.06
CA GLY A 706 -12.83 37.38 15.14
C GLY A 706 -11.39 37.12 15.58
N GLU A 707 -10.53 38.10 15.29
CA GLU A 707 -9.10 38.15 15.61
C GLU A 707 -8.81 38.31 17.11
N ALA A 708 -7.63 37.85 17.58
CA ALA A 708 -6.89 38.55 18.65
C ALA A 708 -5.40 38.11 18.78
N ARG A 709 -4.51 39.04 18.37
CA ARG A 709 -3.29 39.58 19.03
C ARG A 709 -2.12 38.72 19.56
N GLU A 710 -0.93 39.30 19.37
CA GLU A 710 0.43 38.85 19.72
C GLU A 710 0.90 39.04 21.19
N ARG A 711 1.69 38.05 21.67
CA ARG A 711 3.01 38.04 22.42
C ARG A 711 3.13 38.68 23.83
N PRO A 712 3.91 38.09 24.78
CA PRO A 712 5.38 37.92 24.70
C PRO A 712 6.00 36.64 25.39
N SER A 713 7.33 36.62 25.52
CA SER A 713 8.26 35.47 25.50
C SER A 713 8.86 34.95 26.84
N LYS A 714 9.21 33.63 26.86
CA LYS A 714 10.37 32.90 27.48
C LYS A 714 10.42 32.68 29.02
N PRO A 715 11.11 31.63 29.57
CA PRO A 715 12.35 31.00 29.07
C PRO A 715 12.49 29.45 29.12
N LYS A 716 13.64 29.00 28.58
CA LYS A 716 14.12 27.64 28.31
C LYS A 716 14.13 26.66 29.49
N ARG A 717 13.80 25.40 29.22
CA ARG A 717 14.37 24.22 29.90
C ARG A 717 15.07 23.35 28.84
N ARG A 718 16.36 23.09 29.06
CA ARG A 718 17.25 22.35 28.14
C ARG A 718 16.77 20.91 27.98
N GLU A 719 16.19 20.59 26.82
CA GLU A 719 16.18 19.23 26.30
C GLU A 719 17.56 18.91 25.70
N ARG A 720 18.10 17.78 26.12
CA ARG A 720 19.29 17.17 25.54
C ARG A 720 18.93 16.61 24.17
N ASP A 721 19.60 17.14 23.15
CA ASP A 721 19.95 16.50 21.87
C ASP A 721 18.97 15.48 21.28
N ALA A 722 17.85 15.96 20.74
CA ALA A 722 17.19 15.32 19.60
C ALA A 722 17.38 16.24 18.39
N SER A 723 18.48 16.05 17.66
CA SER A 723 18.74 16.83 16.45
C SER A 723 17.71 16.48 15.37
N ALA A 724 16.69 17.31 15.20
CA ALA A 724 15.94 17.40 13.97
C ALA A 724 16.94 17.57 12.81
N LYS A 725 17.02 16.58 11.93
CA LYS A 725 17.96 16.60 10.79
C LYS A 725 17.48 17.68 9.82
N THR A 726 18.10 18.84 9.87
CA THR A 726 18.14 19.77 8.74
C THR A 726 18.63 19.00 7.51
N GLY A 727 18.09 19.30 6.31
CA GLY A 727 18.47 18.62 5.06
C GLY A 727 19.97 18.65 4.74
N GLU A 728 20.77 19.37 5.52
CA GLU A 728 22.23 19.36 5.52
C GLU A 728 22.84 17.96 5.74
N GLY A 729 22.20 17.10 6.55
CA GLY A 729 22.75 15.78 6.90
C GLY A 729 22.77 14.77 5.74
N PHE A 730 21.97 14.97 4.70
CA PHE A 730 21.80 14.02 3.60
C PHE A 730 23.06 13.84 2.76
N PHE A 731 23.81 14.92 2.58
CA PHE A 731 25.06 14.90 1.81
C PHE A 731 26.30 14.74 2.68
N ARG A 732 26.21 14.78 4.01
CA ARG A 732 27.39 14.61 4.87
C ARG A 732 27.94 13.18 4.78
N PRO A 733 29.27 12.98 4.76
CA PRO A 733 29.88 11.66 4.86
C PRO A 733 29.40 10.90 6.12
N GLN A 734 29.23 9.60 5.99
CA GLN A 734 28.83 8.71 7.09
C GLN A 734 29.78 7.51 7.14
N ALA A 735 30.01 6.97 8.33
CA ALA A 735 30.86 5.81 8.55
C ALA A 735 30.06 4.52 8.81
N GLU A 736 28.77 4.66 9.13
CA GLU A 736 27.89 3.55 9.51
C GLU A 736 26.47 3.72 8.98
N VAL A 737 25.81 2.59 8.73
CA VAL A 737 24.36 2.50 8.51
C VAL A 737 23.74 2.07 9.83
N GLU A 738 22.98 2.97 10.44
CA GLU A 738 22.25 2.72 11.70
C GLU A 738 21.06 1.77 11.49
N SER A 739 20.50 1.26 12.59
CA SER A 739 19.23 0.54 12.61
C SER A 739 18.07 1.47 12.23
N GLN A 740 17.13 0.97 11.41
CA GLN A 740 15.89 1.70 11.08
C GLN A 740 14.73 1.39 12.04
N LEU A 741 14.82 0.34 12.87
CA LEU A 741 13.72 -0.08 13.75
C LEU A 741 13.48 0.85 14.95
N GLU A 742 14.42 1.74 15.27
CA GLU A 742 14.35 2.63 16.45
C GLU A 742 13.93 4.08 16.12
N ARG A 743 13.70 4.44 14.85
CA ARG A 743 13.62 5.86 14.40
C ARG A 743 12.49 6.17 13.40
N THR A 744 11.28 5.68 13.65
CA THR A 744 10.11 5.88 12.75
C THR A 744 9.22 7.07 13.12
N ASP A 745 9.37 7.65 14.33
CA ASP A 745 8.53 8.79 14.75
C ASP A 745 8.88 10.07 13.96
N GLY A 746 7.87 10.71 13.34
CA GLY A 746 8.03 11.96 12.57
C GLY A 746 8.55 11.80 11.13
N TRP A 747 8.75 10.56 10.67
CA TRP A 747 9.38 10.24 9.38
C TRP A 747 8.54 10.70 8.17
N LEU A 748 7.20 10.59 8.24
CA LEU A 748 6.28 11.02 7.18
C LEU A 748 6.17 12.55 7.09
N GLU A 749 6.09 13.23 8.23
CA GLU A 749 6.01 14.69 8.33
C GLU A 749 7.27 15.34 7.73
N ASP A 750 8.44 14.77 8.03
CA ASP A 750 9.70 15.21 7.47
C ASP A 750 9.67 15.12 5.94
N ARG A 751 9.16 14.04 5.35
CA ARG A 751 9.14 13.82 3.88
C ARG A 751 8.10 14.65 3.12
N ARG A 752 7.17 15.33 3.80
CA ARG A 752 6.25 16.29 3.16
C ARG A 752 6.92 17.63 2.81
N VAL A 753 8.09 17.90 3.38
CA VAL A 753 8.83 19.16 3.17
C VAL A 753 9.84 19.01 2.03
N ALA A 754 9.76 19.93 1.06
CA ALA A 754 10.73 20.02 -0.03
C ALA A 754 12.13 20.34 0.52
N PRO A 755 13.19 19.61 0.12
CA PRO A 755 14.52 19.78 0.66
C PRO A 755 15.22 21.03 0.11
N ASP A 756 15.95 21.75 0.99
CA ASP A 756 16.74 22.92 0.63
C ASP A 756 18.03 22.60 -0.15
N PHE A 757 18.47 21.33 -0.10
CA PHE A 757 19.69 20.82 -0.71
C PHE A 757 19.37 19.61 -1.59
N GLY A 758 20.11 19.49 -2.69
CA GLY A 758 19.87 18.46 -3.69
C GLY A 758 20.38 18.86 -5.07
N PHE A 759 20.21 17.98 -6.05
CA PHE A 759 20.56 18.19 -7.45
C PHE A 759 19.40 17.85 -8.36
N ALA A 760 19.21 18.63 -9.42
CA ALA A 760 18.53 18.20 -10.63
C ALA A 760 19.57 17.74 -11.65
N PHE A 761 19.28 16.70 -12.44
CA PHE A 761 20.25 16.09 -13.33
C PHE A 761 19.66 15.72 -14.70
N THR A 762 20.52 15.69 -15.70
CA THR A 762 20.22 15.34 -17.10
C THR A 762 21.26 14.31 -17.58
N PRO A 763 20.86 13.21 -18.25
CA PRO A 763 19.49 12.80 -18.60
C PRO A 763 18.66 12.42 -17.36
N PRO A 764 17.32 12.52 -17.40
CA PRO A 764 16.46 12.38 -16.21
C PRO A 764 16.35 10.95 -15.68
N ARG A 765 16.89 9.95 -16.39
CA ARG A 765 16.87 8.55 -15.96
C ARG A 765 18.12 7.83 -16.45
N LEU A 766 18.74 7.06 -15.55
CA LEU A 766 19.85 6.17 -15.88
C LEU A 766 19.42 4.70 -15.77
N PRO A 767 19.92 3.80 -16.65
CA PRO A 767 19.71 2.37 -16.50
C PRO A 767 20.65 1.77 -15.44
N ALA A 768 20.30 0.60 -14.90
CA ALA A 768 21.22 -0.16 -14.05
C ALA A 768 22.50 -0.53 -14.83
N PRO A 769 23.69 -0.49 -14.20
CA PRO A 769 23.97 -0.19 -12.80
C PRO A 769 24.18 1.31 -12.50
N TRP A 770 24.30 2.15 -13.53
CA TRP A 770 24.55 3.60 -13.37
C TRP A 770 23.40 4.32 -12.65
N LEU A 771 22.23 3.67 -12.55
CA LEU A 771 21.11 4.07 -11.71
C LEU A 771 21.51 4.30 -10.23
N TYR A 772 22.47 3.55 -9.71
CA TYR A 772 22.82 3.57 -8.29
C TYR A 772 24.03 4.46 -8.02
N ALA A 773 23.88 5.44 -7.12
CA ALA A 773 24.99 6.24 -6.60
C ALA A 773 25.17 5.97 -5.09
N PRO A 774 26.13 5.11 -4.70
CA PRO A 774 26.31 4.76 -3.29
C PRO A 774 26.89 5.95 -2.52
N LYS A 775 26.24 6.26 -1.39
CA LYS A 775 26.75 7.16 -0.35
C LYS A 775 27.75 6.43 0.55
N LEU A 776 27.40 5.21 0.93
CA LEU A 776 28.17 4.37 1.85
C LEU A 776 28.04 2.91 1.41
N VAL A 777 29.16 2.18 1.45
CA VAL A 777 29.19 0.73 1.24
C VAL A 777 29.74 0.07 2.50
N ALA A 778 28.95 -0.79 3.12
CA ALA A 778 29.27 -1.42 4.40
C ALA A 778 29.36 -2.94 4.26
N THR A 779 30.52 -3.49 4.62
CA THR A 779 30.83 -4.92 4.52
C THR A 779 30.77 -5.62 5.86
N ARG A 780 30.78 -4.90 6.98
CA ARG A 780 30.80 -5.51 8.32
C ARG A 780 29.54 -5.19 9.10
N PHE A 781 28.90 -6.22 9.64
CA PHE A 781 27.77 -6.07 10.54
C PHE A 781 28.23 -6.15 12.01
N ASP A 782 27.80 -5.20 12.83
CA ASP A 782 28.04 -5.15 14.27
C ASP A 782 26.78 -5.63 14.99
N ALA A 783 26.73 -6.92 15.36
CA ALA A 783 25.57 -7.53 16.00
C ALA A 783 25.20 -6.89 17.34
N ARG A 784 26.17 -6.34 18.09
CA ARG A 784 25.90 -5.69 19.38
C ARG A 784 25.19 -4.35 19.19
N GLY A 785 25.54 -3.62 18.14
CA GLY A 785 24.95 -2.32 17.82
C GLY A 785 23.85 -2.35 16.77
N GLN A 786 23.53 -3.51 16.19
CA GLN A 786 22.61 -3.69 15.05
C GLN A 786 22.86 -2.66 13.93
N ARG A 787 24.14 -2.45 13.62
CA ARG A 787 24.59 -1.41 12.67
C ARG A 787 25.63 -1.96 11.72
N TRP A 788 25.71 -1.37 10.53
CA TRP A 788 26.71 -1.73 9.55
C TRP A 788 27.83 -0.72 9.51
N ARG A 789 29.07 -1.19 9.42
CA ARG A 789 30.26 -0.34 9.36
C ARG A 789 30.92 -0.44 8.00
N SER A 790 31.36 0.71 7.48
CA SER A 790 32.19 0.76 6.28
C SER A 790 33.50 0.00 6.50
N ALA A 791 33.94 -0.74 5.48
CA ALA A 791 35.34 -1.10 5.32
C ALA A 791 35.95 -0.31 4.15
N ALA A 792 37.27 -0.30 4.05
CA ALA A 792 38.00 0.29 2.93
C ALA A 792 37.88 -0.61 1.70
N VAL A 793 36.75 -0.55 1.00
CA VAL A 793 36.56 -1.20 -0.31
C VAL A 793 36.93 -0.25 -1.44
N HIS A 794 37.64 -0.77 -2.44
CA HIS A 794 38.05 0.01 -3.61
C HIS A 794 36.90 0.10 -4.61
N ARG A 795 36.46 1.32 -4.90
CA ARG A 795 35.41 1.58 -5.90
C ARG A 795 35.90 1.19 -7.30
N PRO A 796 35.09 0.52 -8.13
CA PRO A 796 35.46 0.21 -9.51
C PRO A 796 35.75 1.46 -10.33
N GLU A 797 36.88 1.46 -11.03
CA GLU A 797 37.25 2.53 -11.96
C GLU A 797 36.42 2.45 -13.25
N PRO A 798 35.93 3.59 -13.78
CA PRO A 798 35.20 3.61 -15.04
C PRO A 798 36.12 3.34 -16.23
N ARG A 799 35.64 2.55 -17.19
CA ARG A 799 36.38 2.18 -18.41
C ARG A 799 35.75 2.79 -19.66
N GLY A 800 36.51 3.58 -20.42
CA GLY A 800 36.01 4.25 -21.62
C GLY A 800 34.81 5.17 -21.35
N ASP A 801 34.07 5.53 -22.42
CA ASP A 801 32.98 6.49 -22.37
C ASP A 801 31.67 5.85 -22.86
N ALA A 802 30.80 5.46 -21.94
CA ALA A 802 29.49 4.86 -22.23
C ALA A 802 28.34 5.89 -22.19
N GLY A 803 28.48 6.98 -21.42
CA GLY A 803 27.51 8.05 -21.33
C GLY A 803 28.03 9.26 -20.55
N GLN A 804 27.20 10.29 -20.41
CA GLN A 804 27.54 11.52 -19.70
C GLN A 804 26.35 12.02 -18.88
N LEU A 805 26.63 12.44 -17.64
CA LEU A 805 25.66 12.96 -16.68
C LEU A 805 26.05 14.38 -16.27
N SER A 806 25.07 15.29 -16.27
CA SER A 806 25.22 16.66 -15.78
C SER A 806 24.27 16.90 -14.62
N MET A 807 24.77 17.51 -13.54
CA MET A 807 23.97 17.82 -12.35
C MET A 807 24.10 19.30 -11.98
N ARG A 808 22.99 19.92 -11.59
CA ARG A 808 22.95 21.27 -11.01
C ARG A 808 22.13 21.25 -9.73
N GLY A 809 22.67 21.82 -8.68
CA GLY A 809 22.03 21.76 -7.37
C GLY A 809 22.60 22.73 -6.36
N ARG A 810 22.24 22.52 -5.10
CA ARG A 810 22.77 23.26 -3.94
C ARG A 810 23.21 22.28 -2.87
N LEU A 811 24.38 22.53 -2.31
CA LEU A 811 24.96 21.73 -1.23
C LEU A 811 25.10 22.56 0.06
N PRO A 812 25.07 21.90 1.23
CA PRO A 812 25.22 22.56 2.52
C PRO A 812 26.66 23.03 2.76
N LYS A 813 26.85 23.87 3.78
CA LYS A 813 28.19 24.23 4.27
C LYS A 813 28.89 22.99 4.86
N GLY A 814 30.20 22.87 4.65
CA GLY A 814 31.05 21.80 5.17
C GLY A 814 31.33 20.71 4.13
N ASP A 815 31.56 19.50 4.62
CA ASP A 815 31.86 18.33 3.78
C ASP A 815 30.57 17.73 3.21
N ALA A 816 30.50 17.65 1.88
CA ALA A 816 29.37 17.10 1.14
C ALA A 816 29.85 16.03 0.16
N LEU A 817 29.39 14.80 0.34
CA LEU A 817 29.61 13.69 -0.59
C LEU A 817 28.79 13.90 -1.87
N ILE A 818 29.45 13.74 -3.00
CA ILE A 818 28.84 13.88 -4.33
C ILE A 818 28.18 12.55 -4.74
N PRO A 819 26.92 12.58 -5.24
CA PRO A 819 26.22 11.38 -5.71
C PRO A 819 26.78 10.92 -7.07
N VAL A 820 27.96 10.29 -7.04
CA VAL A 820 28.59 9.72 -8.24
C VAL A 820 27.95 8.35 -8.54
N PRO A 821 27.38 8.12 -9.73
CA PRO A 821 26.91 6.82 -10.18
C PRO A 821 27.96 5.72 -10.13
N LEU A 822 27.55 4.46 -9.96
CA LEU A 822 28.44 3.31 -10.18
C LEU A 822 29.02 3.39 -11.60
N TYR A 823 30.32 3.09 -11.72
CA TYR A 823 31.09 3.28 -12.96
C TYR A 823 31.05 4.73 -13.50
N GLY A 824 30.86 5.72 -12.62
CA GLY A 824 30.96 7.14 -12.95
C GLY A 824 32.29 7.75 -12.49
N ARG A 825 32.81 8.70 -13.28
CA ARG A 825 33.93 9.58 -12.93
C ARG A 825 33.45 11.02 -12.87
N LEU A 826 33.85 11.76 -11.85
CA LEU A 826 33.63 13.21 -11.79
C LEU A 826 34.71 13.92 -12.59
N ASP A 827 34.31 14.60 -13.68
CA ASP A 827 35.25 15.28 -14.57
C ASP A 827 35.36 16.78 -14.27
N GLU A 828 34.25 17.42 -13.89
CA GLU A 828 34.21 18.85 -13.62
C GLU A 828 33.33 19.20 -12.41
N VAL A 829 33.81 20.13 -11.58
CA VAL A 829 33.08 20.73 -10.46
C VAL A 829 33.17 22.25 -10.58
N ARG A 830 32.02 22.93 -10.62
CA ARG A 830 31.94 24.40 -10.55
C ARG A 830 31.05 24.80 -9.39
N VAL A 831 31.53 25.72 -8.56
CA VAL A 831 30.78 26.29 -7.42
C VAL A 831 30.54 27.77 -7.68
N GLU A 832 29.29 28.22 -7.53
CA GLU A 832 28.98 29.64 -7.75
C GLU A 832 29.55 30.51 -6.62
N GLY A 833 30.49 31.40 -6.97
CA GLY A 833 31.04 32.41 -6.06
C GLY A 833 32.13 31.92 -5.10
N GLY A 834 32.93 30.91 -5.47
CA GLY A 834 34.13 30.51 -4.74
C GLY A 834 34.81 29.26 -5.32
N ASP A 835 36.00 28.92 -4.80
CA ASP A 835 36.71 27.68 -5.11
C ASP A 835 36.24 26.54 -4.19
N ALA A 836 36.38 25.29 -4.66
CA ALA A 836 36.06 24.12 -3.86
C ALA A 836 37.16 23.07 -3.96
N THR A 837 37.41 22.40 -2.83
CA THR A 837 38.40 21.32 -2.75
C THR A 837 37.68 19.98 -2.74
N THR A 838 38.20 19.03 -3.52
CA THR A 838 37.72 17.65 -3.56
C THR A 838 38.69 16.76 -2.79
N VAL A 839 38.15 15.89 -1.95
CA VAL A 839 38.90 14.87 -1.20
C VAL A 839 38.24 13.51 -1.34
N ALA A 840 39.01 12.44 -1.16
CA ALA A 840 38.47 11.08 -1.14
C ALA A 840 37.67 10.84 0.14
N GLY A 841 36.48 10.25 0.00
CA GLY A 841 35.59 9.85 1.09
C GLY A 841 35.82 8.41 1.59
N PRO A 842 35.18 8.03 2.72
CA PRO A 842 35.44 6.78 3.45
C PRO A 842 35.11 5.46 2.70
N SER A 843 34.46 5.52 1.54
CA SER A 843 34.17 4.35 0.68
C SER A 843 34.54 4.61 -0.80
N GLY A 844 35.57 5.42 -1.06
CA GLY A 844 36.00 5.77 -2.42
C GLY A 844 35.06 6.72 -3.18
N GLY A 845 34.14 7.39 -2.47
CA GLY A 845 33.31 8.47 -3.03
C GLY A 845 34.03 9.82 -3.02
N THR A 846 33.55 10.79 -3.79
CA THR A 846 34.15 12.13 -3.84
C THR A 846 33.46 13.07 -2.85
N VAL A 847 34.22 13.70 -1.94
CA VAL A 847 33.72 14.71 -1.00
C VAL A 847 34.14 16.09 -1.48
N LEU A 848 33.19 17.02 -1.50
CA LEU A 848 33.38 18.43 -1.78
C LEU A 848 33.28 19.24 -0.48
N ARG A 849 34.27 20.07 -0.19
CA ARG A 849 34.25 20.97 0.99
C ARG A 849 33.83 22.38 0.58
N LEU A 850 32.77 22.88 1.21
CA LEU A 850 32.20 24.21 0.95
C LEU A 850 32.26 25.12 2.19
N GLU A 851 32.83 26.31 2.05
CA GLU A 851 32.90 27.31 3.14
C GLU A 851 31.52 27.89 3.52
N ARG A 852 30.59 27.89 2.57
CA ARG A 852 29.20 28.30 2.71
C ARG A 852 28.31 27.42 1.84
N ALA A 853 27.03 27.28 2.22
CA ALA A 853 26.05 26.64 1.35
C ALA A 853 25.97 27.39 0.01
N GLY A 854 26.05 26.67 -1.12
CA GLY A 854 26.20 27.28 -2.44
C GLY A 854 25.69 26.40 -3.58
N GLU A 855 25.42 27.02 -4.73
CA GLU A 855 25.05 26.28 -5.95
C GLU A 855 26.27 25.61 -6.56
N VAL A 856 26.08 24.36 -7.01
CA VAL A 856 27.12 23.50 -7.57
C VAL A 856 26.65 22.92 -8.90
N ARG A 857 27.55 22.93 -9.89
CA ARG A 857 27.38 22.25 -11.18
C ARG A 857 28.45 21.18 -11.34
N LEU A 858 28.03 20.00 -11.77
CA LEU A 858 28.87 18.81 -11.88
C LEU A 858 28.73 18.22 -13.28
N ARG A 859 29.84 17.77 -13.87
CA ARG A 859 29.84 16.93 -15.07
C ARG A 859 30.55 15.62 -14.78
N MET A 860 29.95 14.52 -15.18
CA MET A 860 30.45 13.17 -14.95
C MET A 860 30.42 12.32 -16.22
N THR A 861 31.45 11.52 -16.42
CA THR A 861 31.53 10.49 -17.46
C THR A 861 31.10 9.15 -16.87
N LEU A 862 30.24 8.43 -17.58
CA LEU A 862 29.79 7.08 -17.22
C LEU A 862 30.57 6.09 -18.08
N GLY A 863 31.38 5.24 -17.46
CA GLY A 863 32.18 4.23 -18.14
C GLY A 863 31.41 2.94 -18.45
N ALA A 864 31.97 2.12 -19.32
CA ALA A 864 31.48 0.79 -19.65
C ALA A 864 31.65 -0.19 -18.48
N ILE A 865 30.74 -1.16 -18.42
CA ILE A 865 30.72 -2.20 -17.39
C ILE A 865 31.67 -3.34 -17.82
N PRO A 866 32.44 -3.93 -16.88
CA PRO A 866 33.19 -5.15 -17.12
C PRO A 866 32.31 -6.35 -17.52
N ASP A 867 32.90 -7.38 -18.13
CA ASP A 867 32.21 -8.63 -18.43
C ASP A 867 31.90 -9.40 -17.13
N LEU A 868 30.62 -9.43 -16.76
CA LEU A 868 30.14 -10.02 -15.51
C LEU A 868 30.08 -11.56 -15.56
N ASP A 869 29.94 -12.14 -16.76
CA ASP A 869 29.90 -13.59 -16.93
C ASP A 869 31.29 -14.22 -16.70
N ALA A 870 32.34 -13.42 -16.93
CA ALA A 870 33.73 -13.78 -16.66
C ALA A 870 34.22 -13.38 -15.25
N ALA A 871 33.38 -12.69 -14.46
CA ALA A 871 33.76 -12.20 -13.14
C ALA A 871 33.82 -13.32 -12.10
N ARG A 872 34.74 -13.18 -11.13
CA ARG A 872 34.98 -14.13 -10.04
C ARG A 872 34.74 -13.46 -8.70
N THR A 873 34.58 -14.24 -7.64
CA THR A 873 34.42 -13.71 -6.27
C THR A 873 35.67 -12.95 -5.83
N SER A 874 35.51 -11.76 -5.23
CA SER A 874 36.65 -10.98 -4.75
C SER A 874 37.31 -11.57 -3.49
N SER A 875 38.55 -11.21 -3.22
CA SER A 875 39.19 -11.55 -1.94
C SER A 875 38.81 -10.55 -0.86
N THR A 876 37.60 -10.66 -0.30
CA THR A 876 37.11 -9.77 0.79
C THR A 876 36.51 -10.60 1.94
N PRO A 877 37.35 -11.14 2.84
CA PRO A 877 36.91 -12.11 3.86
C PRO A 877 35.83 -11.58 4.81
N GLU A 878 35.85 -10.31 5.20
CA GLU A 878 34.82 -9.76 6.10
C GLU A 878 33.44 -9.69 5.42
N ALA A 879 33.42 -9.61 4.08
CA ALA A 879 32.20 -9.60 3.28
C ALA A 879 31.62 -11.01 3.05
N LEU A 880 32.21 -12.06 3.63
CA LEU A 880 31.70 -13.43 3.65
C LEU A 880 31.15 -13.87 5.01
N GLU A 881 31.38 -13.07 6.06
CA GLU A 881 30.95 -13.39 7.43
C GLU A 881 29.42 -13.41 7.51
N ARG A 882 28.86 -14.59 7.80
CA ARG A 882 27.42 -14.78 8.04
C ARG A 882 27.02 -14.07 9.33
N PHE A 883 25.86 -13.44 9.33
CA PHE A 883 25.37 -12.69 10.48
C PHE A 883 23.98 -13.11 10.96
N VAL A 884 23.39 -14.13 10.32
CA VAL A 884 22.13 -14.77 10.74
C VAL A 884 22.38 -16.26 10.99
N PRO A 885 22.01 -16.83 12.15
CA PRO A 885 22.02 -18.27 12.40
C PRO A 885 21.00 -19.05 11.56
N ASP A 886 21.23 -20.34 11.31
CA ASP A 886 20.35 -21.18 10.48
C ASP A 886 18.94 -21.33 11.09
N ASP A 887 18.82 -21.40 12.41
CA ASP A 887 17.55 -21.49 13.14
C ASP A 887 16.74 -20.18 13.14
N GLU A 888 17.32 -19.10 12.63
CA GLU A 888 16.62 -17.83 12.41
C GLU A 888 16.16 -17.62 10.95
N LEU A 889 16.42 -18.58 10.06
CA LEU A 889 15.94 -18.59 8.68
C LEU A 889 14.79 -19.59 8.48
N PRO A 890 13.78 -19.26 7.64
CA PRO A 890 12.75 -20.22 7.25
C PRO A 890 13.33 -21.43 6.53
N GLU A 891 12.73 -22.61 6.72
CA GLU A 891 13.14 -23.86 6.08
C GLU A 891 13.20 -23.73 4.55
N GLU A 892 12.22 -23.07 3.93
CA GLU A 892 12.17 -22.84 2.47
C GLU A 892 13.38 -22.03 1.97
N VAL A 893 13.94 -21.13 2.79
CA VAL A 893 15.16 -20.38 2.44
C VAL A 893 16.37 -21.32 2.45
N LEU A 894 16.48 -22.19 3.45
CA LEU A 894 17.56 -23.16 3.56
C LEU A 894 17.51 -24.20 2.44
N GLU A 895 16.31 -24.65 2.06
CA GLU A 895 16.08 -25.53 0.91
C GLU A 895 16.51 -24.86 -0.39
N PHE A 896 16.06 -23.62 -0.65
CA PHE A 896 16.49 -22.85 -1.82
C PHE A 896 18.02 -22.71 -1.89
N MET A 897 18.67 -22.43 -0.75
CA MET A 897 20.13 -22.32 -0.69
C MET A 897 20.84 -23.63 -1.00
N ALA A 898 20.23 -24.78 -0.66
CA ALA A 898 20.78 -26.10 -0.96
C ALA A 898 20.61 -26.49 -2.44
N ASP A 899 19.62 -25.92 -3.13
CA ASP A 899 19.35 -26.17 -4.55
C ASP A 899 20.22 -25.34 -5.51
N LEU A 900 20.99 -24.37 -5.00
CA LEU A 900 21.92 -23.57 -5.80
C LEU A 900 23.12 -24.41 -6.26
N ASP A 901 23.44 -24.39 -7.55
CA ASP A 901 24.60 -25.11 -8.08
C ASP A 901 25.89 -24.31 -7.81
N ALA A 902 26.83 -24.93 -7.09
CA ALA A 902 28.14 -24.34 -6.81
C ALA A 902 29.00 -24.16 -8.06
N ALA A 903 28.65 -24.78 -9.19
CA ALA A 903 29.33 -24.60 -10.48
C ALA A 903 28.85 -23.38 -11.27
N ASP A 904 27.72 -22.77 -10.90
CA ASP A 904 27.19 -21.59 -11.58
C ASP A 904 28.08 -20.36 -11.35
N ALA A 905 28.10 -19.45 -12.34
CA ALA A 905 28.84 -18.20 -12.23
C ALA A 905 28.30 -17.36 -11.05
N PRO A 906 29.15 -16.66 -10.27
CA PRO A 906 28.72 -15.88 -9.10
C PRO A 906 27.59 -14.87 -9.40
N MET A 907 27.62 -14.28 -10.60
CA MET A 907 26.58 -13.36 -11.05
C MET A 907 25.21 -14.06 -11.20
N VAL A 908 25.18 -15.28 -11.75
CA VAL A 908 23.95 -16.06 -11.94
C VAL A 908 23.33 -16.40 -10.60
N VAL A 909 24.14 -16.86 -9.66
CA VAL A 909 23.72 -17.19 -8.29
C VAL A 909 23.19 -15.94 -7.57
N ALA A 910 23.88 -14.80 -7.67
CA ALA A 910 23.44 -13.55 -7.06
C ALA A 910 22.07 -13.06 -7.61
N LEU A 911 21.84 -13.20 -8.92
CA LEU A 911 20.55 -12.88 -9.54
C LEU A 911 19.45 -13.86 -9.13
N ALA A 912 19.76 -15.15 -9.02
CA ALA A 912 18.81 -16.15 -8.53
C ALA A 912 18.36 -15.84 -7.08
N ILE A 913 19.29 -15.44 -6.21
CA ILE A 913 19.00 -14.99 -4.84
C ILE A 913 18.07 -13.76 -4.85
N ARG A 914 18.38 -12.75 -5.67
CA ARG A 914 17.52 -11.57 -5.83
C ARG A 914 16.10 -11.96 -6.22
N ASP A 915 15.97 -12.84 -7.20
CA ASP A 915 14.68 -13.22 -7.77
C ASP A 915 13.88 -14.11 -6.81
N PHE A 916 14.55 -14.95 -6.02
CA PHE A 916 13.95 -15.69 -4.91
C PHE A 916 13.37 -14.73 -3.87
N VAL A 917 14.16 -13.76 -3.39
CA VAL A 917 13.68 -12.79 -2.39
C VAL A 917 12.49 -11.99 -2.94
N ARG A 918 12.56 -11.50 -4.18
CA ARG A 918 11.46 -10.79 -4.86
C ARG A 918 10.18 -11.62 -4.99
N ALA A 919 10.31 -12.93 -5.19
CA ALA A 919 9.17 -13.82 -5.38
C ALA A 919 8.53 -14.27 -4.05
N ARG A 920 9.32 -14.41 -2.98
CA ARG A 920 8.90 -15.02 -1.72
C ARG A 920 8.68 -14.02 -0.58
N TYR A 921 9.12 -12.77 -0.73
CA TYR A 921 8.98 -11.71 0.27
C TYR A 921 8.22 -10.51 -0.30
N ARG A 922 7.47 -9.81 0.56
CA ARG A 922 6.65 -8.66 0.17
C ARG A 922 7.36 -7.35 0.52
N TYR A 923 7.31 -6.36 -0.39
CA TYR A 923 7.68 -4.98 -0.07
C TYR A 923 6.56 -4.30 0.73
N ASP A 924 6.86 -3.80 1.93
CA ASP A 924 5.87 -3.27 2.88
C ASP A 924 6.30 -1.93 3.50
N PRO A 925 5.81 -0.79 2.97
CA PRO A 925 6.15 0.55 3.45
C PRO A 925 5.76 0.83 4.91
N SER A 926 4.83 0.07 5.50
CA SER A 926 4.36 0.28 6.89
C SER A 926 5.48 0.21 7.93
N TYR A 927 6.59 -0.47 7.61
CA TYR A 927 7.80 -0.54 8.43
C TYR A 927 8.40 0.84 8.76
N LEU A 928 8.22 1.81 7.86
CA LEU A 928 8.71 3.18 8.00
C LEU A 928 7.59 4.20 8.20
N GLU A 929 6.39 3.91 7.68
CA GLU A 929 5.24 4.82 7.71
C GLU A 929 4.42 4.71 9.01
N ASP A 930 4.45 3.56 9.69
CA ASP A 930 3.74 3.34 10.95
C ASP A 930 4.74 3.13 12.09
N ALA A 931 4.87 4.15 12.93
CA ALA A 931 5.79 4.07 14.07
C ALA A 931 5.38 3.00 15.09
N ALA A 932 4.12 2.58 15.09
CA ALA A 932 3.63 1.51 15.94
C ALA A 932 4.14 0.15 15.43
N VAL A 933 4.13 -0.09 14.12
CA VAL A 933 4.79 -1.24 13.48
C VAL A 933 6.28 -1.24 13.78
N GLY A 934 6.96 -0.10 13.63
CA GLY A 934 8.38 0.05 13.98
C GLY A 934 8.70 -0.35 15.43
N ARG A 935 7.90 0.14 16.40
CA ARG A 935 8.03 -0.22 17.82
C ARG A 935 7.75 -1.69 18.10
N TRP A 936 6.73 -2.27 17.46
CA TRP A 936 6.40 -3.69 17.59
C TRP A 936 7.54 -4.56 17.07
N LEU A 937 8.05 -4.27 15.86
CA LEU A 937 9.20 -4.96 15.27
C LEU A 937 10.43 -4.84 16.18
N ALA A 938 10.76 -3.64 16.67
CA ALA A 938 11.87 -3.45 17.61
C ALA A 938 11.72 -4.28 18.90
N LYS A 939 10.49 -4.48 19.38
CA LYS A 939 10.19 -5.28 20.57
C LYS A 939 10.39 -6.77 20.32
N ILE A 940 9.81 -7.32 19.24
CA ILE A 940 9.83 -8.77 18.99
C ILE A 940 11.18 -9.28 18.48
N THR A 941 11.98 -8.41 17.89
CA THR A 941 13.30 -8.74 17.33
C THR A 941 14.44 -8.51 18.32
N ARG A 942 14.12 -8.04 19.53
CA ARG A 942 15.09 -7.80 20.59
C ARG A 942 15.82 -9.10 20.96
N GLY A 943 17.16 -9.05 20.91
CA GLY A 943 18.02 -10.17 21.26
C GLY A 943 18.24 -11.19 20.13
N ARG A 944 17.68 -10.97 18.94
CA ARG A 944 17.96 -11.76 17.73
C ARG A 944 19.33 -11.37 17.16
N ALA A 945 19.97 -12.30 16.45
CA ALA A 945 21.31 -12.06 15.90
C ALA A 945 21.32 -10.87 14.92
N GLN A 946 20.30 -10.79 14.07
CA GLN A 946 20.04 -9.69 13.14
C GLN A 946 18.56 -9.30 13.26
N ALA A 947 18.30 -8.15 13.89
CA ALA A 947 16.95 -7.70 14.22
C ALA A 947 16.08 -7.39 12.98
N HIS A 948 16.67 -6.85 11.90
CA HIS A 948 15.97 -6.57 10.64
C HIS A 948 15.58 -7.84 9.86
N VAL A 949 16.40 -8.89 9.85
CA VAL A 949 16.03 -10.18 9.22
C VAL A 949 14.97 -10.89 10.06
N ALA A 950 15.06 -10.79 11.39
CA ALA A 950 13.99 -11.26 12.26
C ALA A 950 12.70 -10.45 12.07
N ALA A 951 12.78 -9.13 11.88
CA ALA A 951 11.64 -8.27 11.58
C ALA A 951 10.97 -8.70 10.28
N LEU A 952 11.77 -8.89 9.23
CA LEU A 952 11.34 -9.37 7.92
C LEU A 952 10.48 -10.63 8.04
N HIS A 953 10.99 -11.65 8.73
CA HIS A 953 10.28 -12.92 8.91
C HIS A 953 9.07 -12.83 9.84
N ALA A 954 9.07 -11.90 10.81
CA ALA A 954 7.91 -11.66 11.66
C ALA A 954 6.71 -11.09 10.89
N GLY A 955 6.96 -10.42 9.75
CA GLY A 955 5.92 -9.96 8.81
C GLY A 955 5.41 -11.03 7.84
N GLY A 956 5.75 -12.31 8.04
CA GLY A 956 5.33 -13.40 7.16
C GLY A 956 3.82 -13.67 7.17
N ASP A 957 3.29 -14.17 6.05
CA ASP A 957 1.89 -14.55 5.88
C ASP A 957 1.76 -15.91 5.16
N ALA A 958 0.53 -16.34 4.85
CA ALA A 958 0.30 -17.64 4.18
C ALA A 958 0.90 -17.73 2.76
N ARG A 959 1.27 -16.60 2.16
CA ARG A 959 1.77 -16.47 0.79
C ARG A 959 3.26 -16.08 0.76
N HIS A 960 3.73 -15.25 1.67
CA HIS A 960 5.10 -14.71 1.70
C HIS A 960 5.82 -15.11 2.99
N LEU A 961 7.11 -15.41 2.87
CA LEU A 961 7.97 -15.80 4.00
C LEU A 961 8.26 -14.64 4.96
N GLY A 962 8.03 -13.41 4.51
CA GLY A 962 8.27 -12.19 5.27
C GLY A 962 7.85 -10.94 4.49
N ALA A 963 7.83 -9.80 5.17
CA ALA A 963 7.52 -8.49 4.62
C ALA A 963 8.50 -7.43 5.14
N GLY A 964 8.90 -6.46 4.33
CA GLY A 964 9.83 -5.40 4.75
C GLY A 964 10.11 -4.39 3.64
N VAL A 965 10.98 -3.41 3.87
CA VAL A 965 11.35 -2.41 2.85
C VAL A 965 12.71 -2.72 2.24
N CYS A 966 13.28 -1.77 1.49
CA CYS A 966 14.57 -1.94 0.83
C CYS A 966 15.70 -2.32 1.78
N TYR A 967 15.63 -1.93 3.07
CA TYR A 967 16.60 -2.34 4.08
C TYR A 967 16.54 -3.85 4.33
N GLU A 968 15.43 -4.37 4.82
CA GLU A 968 15.29 -5.77 5.24
C GLU A 968 15.51 -6.74 4.07
N LEU A 969 14.91 -6.45 2.91
CA LEU A 969 14.98 -7.32 1.74
C LEU A 969 16.40 -7.47 1.22
N ASN A 970 17.16 -6.36 1.17
CA ASN A 970 18.54 -6.40 0.69
C ASN A 970 19.54 -6.86 1.74
N VAL A 971 19.24 -6.69 3.04
CA VAL A 971 20.00 -7.34 4.10
C VAL A 971 19.86 -8.87 4.02
N LEU A 972 18.66 -9.39 3.77
CA LEU A 972 18.47 -10.82 3.52
C LEU A 972 19.23 -11.27 2.27
N ALA A 973 19.10 -10.55 1.15
CA ALA A 973 19.85 -10.89 -0.07
C ALA A 973 21.37 -10.89 0.16
N CYS A 974 21.89 -9.96 0.96
CA CYS A 974 23.30 -9.93 1.38
C CYS A 974 23.68 -11.19 2.17
N GLU A 975 22.89 -11.58 3.18
CA GLU A 975 23.14 -12.81 3.96
C GLU A 975 23.13 -14.07 3.06
N LEU A 976 22.18 -14.18 2.15
CA LEU A 976 22.08 -15.32 1.23
C LEU A 976 23.26 -15.38 0.27
N MET A 977 23.72 -14.25 -0.26
CA MET A 977 24.94 -14.21 -1.08
C MET A 977 26.18 -14.67 -0.30
N ARG A 978 26.34 -14.21 0.95
CA ARG A 978 27.45 -14.67 1.81
C ARG A 978 27.41 -16.16 2.07
N ARG A 979 26.21 -16.72 2.26
CA ARG A 979 26.00 -18.17 2.42
C ARG A 979 26.36 -18.94 1.16
N ALA A 980 26.08 -18.38 -0.02
CA ALA A 980 26.51 -18.89 -1.32
C ALA A 980 28.00 -18.62 -1.64
N ALA A 981 28.81 -18.23 -0.66
CA ALA A 981 30.23 -17.89 -0.82
C ALA A 981 30.50 -16.73 -1.80
N ILE A 982 29.54 -15.83 -2.01
CA ILE A 982 29.70 -14.59 -2.77
C ILE A 982 29.95 -13.46 -1.77
N PRO A 983 31.13 -12.80 -1.81
CA PRO A 983 31.39 -11.66 -0.94
C PRO A 983 30.37 -10.54 -1.22
N ALA A 984 29.64 -10.12 -0.21
CA ALA A 984 28.54 -9.18 -0.36
C ALA A 984 28.57 -8.05 0.67
N ALA A 985 28.16 -6.87 0.26
CA ALA A 985 28.01 -5.68 1.08
C ALA A 985 26.58 -5.15 1.00
N ILE A 986 26.20 -4.28 1.92
CA ILE A 986 25.06 -3.39 1.72
C ILE A 986 25.54 -2.01 1.30
N ALA A 987 24.75 -1.33 0.50
CA ALA A 987 24.98 0.05 0.12
C ALA A 987 23.72 0.88 0.33
N THR A 988 23.89 2.08 0.88
CA THR A 988 22.86 3.11 0.92
C THR A 988 23.28 4.29 0.07
N GLY A 989 22.34 4.94 -0.60
CA GLY A 989 22.65 6.04 -1.50
C GLY A 989 21.43 6.55 -2.25
N TRP A 990 21.69 7.12 -3.42
CA TRP A 990 20.68 7.75 -4.27
C TRP A 990 20.40 6.90 -5.50
N VAL A 991 19.12 6.89 -5.90
CA VAL A 991 18.64 6.30 -7.16
C VAL A 991 18.43 7.42 -8.19
N LEU A 992 19.18 7.40 -9.29
CA LEU A 992 19.09 8.40 -10.38
C LEU A 992 17.95 8.08 -11.37
N ASP A 993 16.72 8.10 -10.84
CA ASP A 993 15.46 7.93 -11.58
C ASP A 993 14.53 9.11 -11.29
N GLY A 994 14.19 9.90 -12.33
CA GLY A 994 13.26 11.03 -12.22
C GLY A 994 13.89 12.43 -12.25
N GLY A 995 15.17 12.55 -12.60
CA GLY A 995 15.84 13.83 -12.89
C GLY A 995 16.16 14.71 -11.68
N ALA A 996 15.94 14.25 -10.45
CA ALA A 996 16.37 14.93 -9.24
C ALA A 996 16.77 13.96 -8.12
N VAL A 997 17.72 14.36 -7.27
CA VAL A 997 18.15 13.66 -6.06
C VAL A 997 18.32 14.63 -4.90
N SER A 998 17.94 14.22 -3.69
CA SER A 998 18.05 15.04 -2.48
C SER A 998 18.51 14.21 -1.29
N GLU A 999 17.67 13.33 -0.76
CA GLU A 999 18.05 12.41 0.32
C GLU A 999 18.49 11.04 -0.22
N PRO A 1000 19.42 10.35 0.47
CA PRO A 1000 19.66 8.93 0.24
C PRO A 1000 18.38 8.16 0.60
N ASP A 1001 17.69 7.67 -0.41
CA ASP A 1001 16.32 7.16 -0.31
C ASP A 1001 16.24 5.64 -0.48
N HIS A 1002 17.38 4.98 -0.73
CA HIS A 1002 17.41 3.55 -1.04
C HIS A 1002 18.59 2.83 -0.42
N LEU A 1003 18.39 1.53 -0.15
CA LEU A 1003 19.41 0.58 0.27
C LEU A 1003 19.34 -0.65 -0.64
N TRP A 1004 20.48 -1.11 -1.14
CA TRP A 1004 20.61 -2.31 -1.98
C TRP A 1004 21.79 -3.17 -1.56
N ALA A 1005 21.80 -4.45 -1.93
CA ALA A 1005 22.97 -5.31 -1.73
C ALA A 1005 23.95 -5.14 -2.90
N ILE A 1006 25.24 -5.35 -2.65
CA ILE A 1006 26.28 -5.33 -3.69
C ILE A 1006 27.04 -6.66 -3.61
N ALA A 1007 27.09 -7.40 -4.72
CA ALA A 1007 28.07 -8.46 -4.89
C ALA A 1007 29.43 -7.85 -5.25
N LEU A 1008 30.44 -8.21 -4.46
CA LEU A 1008 31.83 -7.78 -4.64
C LEU A 1008 32.55 -8.86 -5.43
N LEU A 1009 32.84 -8.55 -6.70
CA LEU A 1009 33.48 -9.44 -7.64
C LEU A 1009 34.80 -8.83 -8.12
N GLU A 1010 35.58 -9.61 -8.85
CA GLU A 1010 36.80 -9.21 -9.53
C GLU A 1010 36.75 -9.69 -10.98
N ASP A 1011 37.30 -8.89 -11.90
CA ASP A 1011 37.46 -9.32 -13.28
C ASP A 1011 38.69 -10.22 -13.48
N ALA A 1012 38.94 -10.66 -14.72
CA ALA A 1012 40.08 -11.50 -15.04
C ALA A 1012 41.46 -10.88 -14.71
N SER A 1013 41.54 -9.56 -14.51
CA SER A 1013 42.76 -8.83 -14.13
C SER A 1013 42.89 -8.62 -12.61
N GLY A 1014 41.92 -9.07 -11.82
CA GLY A 1014 41.84 -8.82 -10.38
C GLY A 1014 41.34 -7.42 -10.03
N ALA A 1015 40.76 -6.68 -10.98
CA ALA A 1015 40.20 -5.36 -10.71
C ALA A 1015 38.79 -5.48 -10.09
N PRO A 1016 38.42 -4.64 -9.11
CA PRO A 1016 37.14 -4.73 -8.43
C PRO A 1016 35.96 -4.45 -9.37
N VAL A 1017 34.93 -5.27 -9.26
CA VAL A 1017 33.67 -5.18 -9.99
C VAL A 1017 32.53 -5.19 -8.98
N TRP A 1018 31.79 -4.09 -8.88
CA TRP A 1018 30.64 -3.99 -7.96
C TRP A 1018 29.36 -4.19 -8.75
N VAL A 1019 28.59 -5.20 -8.34
CA VAL A 1019 27.32 -5.51 -8.97
C VAL A 1019 26.19 -5.21 -7.99
N PRO A 1020 25.34 -4.20 -8.24
CA PRO A 1020 24.14 -3.98 -7.44
C PRO A 1020 23.16 -5.14 -7.62
N ILE A 1021 22.78 -5.76 -6.50
CA ILE A 1021 21.79 -6.83 -6.37
C ILE A 1021 20.66 -6.27 -5.53
N ASP A 1022 19.62 -5.77 -6.20
CA ASP A 1022 18.51 -5.09 -5.54
C ASP A 1022 17.25 -5.96 -5.51
N ALA A 1023 17.00 -6.56 -4.34
CA ALA A 1023 15.83 -7.40 -4.08
C ALA A 1023 14.55 -6.58 -3.85
N SER A 1024 14.66 -5.26 -3.70
CA SER A 1024 13.52 -4.34 -3.58
C SER A 1024 13.19 -3.68 -4.91
N THR A 1025 13.01 -4.49 -5.96
CA THR A 1025 12.70 -4.01 -7.32
C THR A 1025 11.44 -4.68 -7.88
N THR A 1026 10.68 -3.93 -8.69
CA THR A 1026 9.59 -4.47 -9.51
C THR A 1026 10.11 -5.54 -10.46
N ALA A 1027 9.22 -6.37 -11.03
CA ALA A 1027 9.55 -7.36 -12.09
C ALA A 1027 10.50 -6.81 -13.18
N THR A 1028 10.33 -5.54 -13.53
CA THR A 1028 11.07 -4.77 -14.54
C THR A 1028 12.35 -4.09 -14.03
N GLY A 1029 12.83 -4.44 -12.83
CA GLY A 1029 14.09 -3.92 -12.27
C GLY A 1029 13.99 -2.50 -11.70
N ARG A 1030 12.80 -1.90 -11.59
CA ARG A 1030 12.63 -0.55 -11.02
C ARG A 1030 12.67 -0.62 -9.49
N PRO A 1031 13.52 0.17 -8.81
CA PRO A 1031 13.54 0.22 -7.34
C PRO A 1031 12.19 0.62 -6.74
N LEU A 1032 11.71 -0.21 -5.81
CA LEU A 1032 10.57 0.09 -4.95
C LEU A 1032 11.07 0.98 -3.81
N ARG A 1033 10.40 2.12 -3.64
CA ARG A 1033 10.75 3.13 -2.64
C ARG A 1033 9.48 3.55 -1.91
N VAL A 1034 9.66 3.88 -0.64
CA VAL A 1034 8.69 4.65 0.14
C VAL A 1034 8.49 6.05 -0.50
N PRO A 1035 7.35 6.74 -0.29
CA PRO A 1035 7.01 7.98 -0.98
C PRO A 1035 8.15 9.01 -1.01
N THR A 1036 8.43 9.52 -2.21
CA THR A 1036 9.47 10.53 -2.46
C THR A 1036 9.03 11.91 -2.01
N ARG A 1037 9.96 12.67 -1.40
CA ARG A 1037 9.79 14.10 -1.11
C ARG A 1037 9.39 14.89 -2.36
N PRO A 1038 8.65 16.01 -2.22
CA PRO A 1038 8.44 16.94 -3.32
C PRO A 1038 9.75 17.37 -3.95
N ALA A 1039 9.77 17.56 -5.28
CA ALA A 1039 10.95 18.01 -6.00
C ALA A 1039 11.47 19.35 -5.43
N GLY A 1040 12.79 19.44 -5.25
CA GLY A 1040 13.44 20.69 -4.85
C GLY A 1040 13.33 21.78 -5.90
N ARG A 1041 13.71 23.01 -5.56
CA ARG A 1041 13.56 24.21 -6.44
C ARG A 1041 14.50 24.22 -7.66
N PHE A 1042 15.30 23.18 -7.87
CA PHE A 1042 16.35 23.14 -8.88
C PHE A 1042 15.84 22.63 -10.23
N LYS A 1043 16.25 23.28 -11.31
CA LYS A 1043 15.93 22.85 -12.68
C LYS A 1043 17.09 22.04 -13.28
N PRO A 1044 16.83 20.97 -14.04
CA PRO A 1044 17.87 20.21 -14.70
C PRO A 1044 18.69 21.09 -15.65
N PRO A 1045 20.02 20.88 -15.75
CA PRO A 1045 20.84 21.61 -16.70
C PRO A 1045 20.49 21.22 -18.15
N SER A 1046 20.41 22.21 -19.05
CA SER A 1046 20.22 22.01 -20.49
C SER A 1046 21.56 21.71 -21.19
N GLU A 1047 22.10 20.51 -20.99
CA GLU A 1047 23.39 20.13 -21.54
C GLU A 1047 23.23 19.13 -22.69
N LYS A 1048 23.46 19.58 -23.94
CA LYS A 1048 23.27 18.75 -25.16
C LYS A 1048 24.14 17.50 -25.20
N ALA A 1049 25.26 17.48 -24.48
CA ALA A 1049 26.20 16.37 -24.44
C ALA A 1049 25.80 15.27 -23.42
N ALA A 1050 24.89 15.58 -22.48
CA ALA A 1050 24.41 14.61 -21.52
C ALA A 1050 23.59 13.51 -22.20
N ARG A 1051 24.01 12.25 -22.04
CA ARG A 1051 23.43 11.09 -22.71
C ARG A 1051 23.51 9.87 -21.81
N ALA A 1052 22.38 9.16 -21.67
CA ALA A 1052 22.35 7.92 -20.91
C ALA A 1052 23.14 6.82 -21.65
N PRO A 1053 23.85 5.93 -20.93
CA PRO A 1053 24.43 4.73 -21.52
C PRO A 1053 23.37 3.86 -22.19
N LYS A 1054 23.75 3.10 -23.22
CA LYS A 1054 22.86 2.10 -23.80
C LYS A 1054 22.61 1.00 -22.76
N THR A 1055 21.35 0.59 -22.61
CA THR A 1055 20.96 -0.52 -21.75
C THR A 1055 21.73 -1.78 -22.16
N THR A 1056 22.37 -2.43 -21.19
CA THR A 1056 23.04 -3.73 -21.39
C THR A 1056 22.07 -4.86 -21.06
N LYS A 1057 22.42 -6.11 -21.41
CA LYS A 1057 21.63 -7.33 -21.16
C LYS A 1057 21.26 -7.58 -19.69
N TRP A 1058 21.73 -6.75 -18.76
CA TRP A 1058 21.40 -6.74 -17.34
C TRP A 1058 19.88 -6.68 -17.08
N ASP A 1059 19.09 -6.08 -17.99
CA ASP A 1059 17.69 -5.72 -17.71
C ASP A 1059 16.60 -6.52 -18.46
N LEU A 1060 16.95 -7.52 -19.31
CA LEU A 1060 15.96 -8.02 -20.29
C LEU A 1060 15.80 -9.52 -20.55
N ASP A 1061 16.61 -10.46 -20.02
CA ASP A 1061 16.46 -11.86 -20.48
C ASP A 1061 16.88 -12.97 -19.51
N LEU A 1062 16.15 -13.13 -18.40
CA LEU A 1062 16.16 -14.40 -17.63
C LEU A 1062 14.75 -14.91 -17.25
N GLY A 1063 13.71 -14.42 -17.93
CA GLY A 1063 12.37 -15.00 -17.89
C GLY A 1063 12.15 -16.20 -18.83
N ARG A 1064 13.13 -16.56 -19.68
CA ARG A 1064 13.04 -17.69 -20.62
C ARG A 1064 14.41 -18.34 -20.81
N GLY A 1065 14.75 -19.33 -19.98
CA GLY A 1065 16.08 -19.93 -20.08
C GLY A 1065 16.36 -21.23 -19.32
N ALA A 1066 15.38 -21.92 -18.73
CA ALA A 1066 15.58 -23.28 -18.21
C ALA A 1066 14.90 -24.29 -19.14
N GLY A 1067 15.47 -24.45 -20.34
CA GLY A 1067 14.99 -25.36 -21.36
C GLY A 1067 16.13 -25.89 -22.22
N ARG A 1068 16.87 -26.87 -21.70
CA ARG A 1068 17.73 -27.85 -22.40
C ARG A 1068 18.17 -28.91 -21.36
N GLY A 1069 17.94 -30.21 -21.49
CA GLY A 1069 17.28 -30.98 -22.53
C GLY A 1069 16.89 -32.37 -22.01
N GLY A 1070 15.81 -32.91 -22.57
CA GLY A 1070 15.31 -34.25 -22.32
C GLY A 1070 14.19 -34.55 -23.31
N SER A 1071 14.50 -35.37 -24.31
CA SER A 1071 13.74 -35.67 -25.51
C SER A 1071 12.39 -36.39 -25.29
N GLY A 1072 11.38 -36.01 -26.09
CA GLY A 1072 10.42 -36.96 -26.68
C GLY A 1072 8.97 -36.93 -26.16
N GLY A 1073 8.01 -36.57 -27.03
CA GLY A 1073 6.60 -36.89 -26.86
C GLY A 1073 5.61 -35.84 -27.36
N ARG A 1074 4.74 -36.22 -28.30
CA ARG A 1074 3.72 -35.44 -29.04
C ARG A 1074 2.49 -34.98 -28.19
N PRO A 1075 1.56 -34.17 -28.77
CA PRO A 1075 0.67 -33.25 -28.04
C PRO A 1075 -0.73 -33.79 -27.67
N ASP A 1076 -1.51 -32.92 -27.00
CA ASP A 1076 -2.94 -32.95 -26.64
C ASP A 1076 -3.41 -33.69 -25.36
N ARG A 1077 -3.77 -32.90 -24.33
CA ARG A 1077 -5.09 -32.87 -23.62
C ARG A 1077 -5.05 -32.05 -22.31
N PRO A 1078 -6.17 -31.42 -21.90
CA PRO A 1078 -6.23 -30.54 -20.74
C PRO A 1078 -6.18 -31.34 -19.44
N ARG A 1079 -5.27 -31.00 -18.51
CA ARG A 1079 -5.10 -31.74 -17.26
C ARG A 1079 -5.36 -30.88 -16.03
N LYS A 1080 -6.51 -31.20 -15.44
CA LYS A 1080 -7.03 -30.92 -14.09
C LYS A 1080 -6.01 -30.46 -13.05
N THR A 1081 -6.42 -29.43 -12.31
CA THR A 1081 -5.91 -28.98 -11.01
C THR A 1081 -5.57 -30.14 -10.08
N LYS A 1082 -4.29 -30.28 -9.72
CA LYS A 1082 -3.87 -31.15 -8.60
C LYS A 1082 -4.11 -30.42 -7.29
N ARG A 1083 -5.06 -30.93 -6.50
CA ARG A 1083 -5.11 -30.67 -5.05
C ARG A 1083 -3.79 -31.16 -4.43
N ARG A 1084 -3.16 -30.31 -3.61
CA ARG A 1084 -2.09 -30.70 -2.68
C ARG A 1084 -2.59 -31.82 -1.78
N ALA A 1085 -1.78 -32.86 -1.59
CA ALA A 1085 -2.04 -33.87 -0.56
C ALA A 1085 -1.80 -33.26 0.84
N PRO A 1086 -2.61 -33.60 1.85
CA PRO A 1086 -2.38 -33.14 3.21
C PRO A 1086 -1.09 -33.76 3.78
N PRO A 1087 -0.36 -33.04 4.66
CA PRO A 1087 0.90 -33.52 5.19
C PRO A 1087 0.67 -34.69 6.14
N ARG A 1088 1.24 -35.86 5.79
CA ARG A 1088 1.21 -37.09 6.60
C ARG A 1088 1.74 -36.91 8.03
N ALA A 1089 2.55 -35.86 8.27
CA ALA A 1089 3.09 -35.54 9.58
C ALA A 1089 2.01 -35.01 10.56
N GLU A 1090 1.10 -34.15 10.10
CA GLU A 1090 0.01 -33.60 10.91
C GLU A 1090 -1.05 -34.67 11.23
N LEU A 1091 -1.27 -35.59 10.30
CA LEU A 1091 -2.16 -36.75 10.47
C LEU A 1091 -1.65 -37.71 11.56
N ARG A 1092 -0.34 -37.98 11.58
CA ARG A 1092 0.32 -38.77 12.65
C ARG A 1092 0.28 -38.05 14.00
N ARG A 1093 0.33 -36.72 14.03
CA ARG A 1093 0.18 -35.94 15.27
C ARG A 1093 -1.26 -35.98 15.79
N LEU A 1094 -2.25 -35.91 14.91
CA LEU A 1094 -3.67 -36.02 15.25
C LEU A 1094 -4.02 -37.42 15.79
N VAL A 1095 -3.51 -38.48 15.17
CA VAL A 1095 -3.69 -39.88 15.64
C VAL A 1095 -3.08 -40.06 17.03
N ARG A 1096 -1.82 -39.64 17.22
CA ARG A 1096 -1.15 -39.68 18.54
C ARG A 1096 -1.79 -38.77 19.59
N HIS A 1097 -2.62 -37.81 19.17
CA HIS A 1097 -3.39 -36.97 20.07
C HIS A 1097 -4.70 -37.66 20.44
N LEU A 1098 -5.39 -38.25 19.47
CA LEU A 1098 -6.62 -39.02 19.69
C LEU A 1098 -6.37 -40.25 20.55
N GLU A 1099 -5.32 -41.05 20.29
CA GLU A 1099 -4.92 -42.19 21.13
C GLU A 1099 -4.65 -41.79 22.58
N ARG A 1100 -4.10 -40.59 22.78
CA ARG A 1100 -3.81 -40.02 24.10
C ARG A 1100 -5.06 -39.57 24.83
N VAL A 1101 -6.01 -38.99 24.11
CA VAL A 1101 -7.24 -38.42 24.67
C VAL A 1101 -8.28 -39.51 24.93
N THR A 1102 -8.35 -40.54 24.08
CA THR A 1102 -9.31 -41.66 24.22
C THR A 1102 -8.75 -42.85 25.01
N LYS A 1103 -7.44 -42.86 25.29
CA LYS A 1103 -6.70 -43.98 25.95
C LYS A 1103 -6.87 -45.34 25.27
N ARG A 1104 -7.13 -45.32 23.97
CA ARG A 1104 -7.28 -46.51 23.12
C ARG A 1104 -6.37 -46.33 21.91
N GLU A 1105 -5.58 -47.36 21.58
CA GLU A 1105 -4.80 -47.38 20.33
C GLU A 1105 -5.74 -47.41 19.12
N VAL A 1106 -5.42 -46.61 18.11
CA VAL A 1106 -6.22 -46.55 16.88
C VAL A 1106 -5.81 -47.75 16.03
N GLU A 1107 -6.75 -48.67 15.78
CA GLU A 1107 -6.48 -49.89 15.02
C GLU A 1107 -6.11 -49.55 13.56
N PRO A 1108 -5.30 -50.38 12.88
CA PRO A 1108 -4.83 -50.11 11.51
C PRO A 1108 -5.97 -49.77 10.53
N ASP A 1109 -7.11 -50.46 10.67
CA ASP A 1109 -8.29 -50.26 9.83
C ASP A 1109 -8.98 -48.90 10.09
N GLU A 1110 -8.89 -48.38 11.32
CA GLU A 1110 -9.39 -47.05 11.69
C GLU A 1110 -8.46 -45.93 11.25
N LEU A 1111 -7.15 -46.20 11.24
CA LEU A 1111 -6.12 -45.33 10.67
C LEU A 1111 -6.32 -45.17 9.16
N GLU A 1112 -6.57 -46.29 8.47
CA GLU A 1112 -6.84 -46.31 7.03
C GLU A 1112 -8.16 -45.58 6.69
N ALA A 1113 -9.18 -45.71 7.54
CA ALA A 1113 -10.42 -44.94 7.43
C ALA A 1113 -10.24 -43.43 7.72
N LEU A 1114 -9.36 -43.06 8.66
CA LEU A 1114 -8.97 -41.66 8.96
C LEU A 1114 -8.24 -41.01 7.78
N GLU A 1115 -7.29 -41.74 7.19
CA GLU A 1115 -6.56 -41.31 6.00
C GLU A 1115 -7.51 -41.16 4.79
N ALA A 1116 -8.47 -42.08 4.63
CA ALA A 1116 -9.49 -42.00 3.58
C ALA A 1116 -10.48 -40.85 3.80
N ALA A 1117 -10.94 -40.61 5.02
CA ALA A 1117 -11.91 -39.56 5.35
C ALA A 1117 -11.36 -38.14 5.15
N LEU A 1118 -10.04 -37.93 5.28
CA LEU A 1118 -9.39 -36.63 5.02
C LEU A 1118 -9.38 -36.23 3.53
N SER A 1119 -9.79 -37.14 2.64
CA SER A 1119 -10.08 -36.84 1.23
C SER A 1119 -11.41 -36.11 1.05
N ASN A 1120 -12.33 -36.20 2.02
CA ASN A 1120 -13.71 -35.72 1.93
C ASN A 1120 -14.15 -34.98 3.22
N PRO A 1121 -14.30 -33.64 3.19
CA PRO A 1121 -14.60 -32.82 4.37
C PRO A 1121 -15.86 -33.22 5.16
N ARG A 1122 -16.86 -33.84 4.51
CA ARG A 1122 -18.10 -34.28 5.18
C ARG A 1122 -17.91 -35.57 5.99
N ASP A 1123 -17.01 -36.44 5.54
CA ASP A 1123 -16.73 -37.72 6.22
C ASP A 1123 -15.75 -37.50 7.39
N ALA A 1124 -14.78 -36.60 7.23
CA ALA A 1124 -13.89 -36.17 8.32
C ALA A 1124 -14.67 -35.57 9.51
N LYS A 1125 -15.71 -34.77 9.23
CA LYS A 1125 -16.59 -34.20 10.26
C LYS A 1125 -17.39 -35.29 10.99
N ARG A 1126 -17.99 -36.25 10.26
CA ARG A 1126 -18.74 -37.37 10.87
C ARG A 1126 -17.86 -38.29 11.72
N LEU A 1127 -16.61 -38.49 11.32
CA LEU A 1127 -15.66 -39.34 12.05
C LEU A 1127 -15.20 -38.66 13.35
N LEU A 1128 -14.90 -37.36 13.30
CA LEU A 1128 -14.60 -36.55 14.49
C LEU A 1128 -15.79 -36.48 15.46
N GLU A 1129 -17.02 -36.34 14.96
CA GLU A 1129 -18.25 -36.38 15.76
C GLU A 1129 -18.50 -37.75 16.42
N ARG A 1130 -17.95 -38.83 15.87
CA ARG A 1130 -18.07 -40.20 16.40
C ARG A 1130 -16.99 -40.55 17.42
N LEU A 1131 -15.79 -39.97 17.28
CA LEU A 1131 -14.64 -40.15 18.20
C LEU A 1131 -14.70 -39.22 19.41
N LEU A 1132 -15.52 -38.15 19.35
CA LEU A 1132 -15.81 -37.25 20.46
C LEU A 1132 -17.01 -37.71 21.33
N LYS A 1133 -17.63 -38.85 21.00
CA LYS A 1133 -18.59 -39.57 21.86
C LYS A 1133 -17.89 -40.79 22.45
#